data_AF-A0AAU4BTF5-F1
#
_entry.id   AF-A0AAU4BTF5-F1
#
_cell.length_a   1.000
_cell.length_b   1.000
_cell.length_c   1.000
_cell.angle_alpha   90.00
_cell.angle_beta   90.00
_cell.angle_gamma   90.00
#
_symmetry.space_group_name_H-M   'P 1'
#
loop_
_entity.id
_entity.type
_entity.pdbx_description
1 polymer ?
#
loop_
_entity_poly.entity_id
_entity_poly.type
_entity_poly.pdbx_seq_one_letter_code
_entity_poly.pdbx_strand_id
1 'polypeptide(L)'
;MSWQAAGAGPGGSGGIGGAAGTGGGPGGDLFASVEGNVRELVASPWWQTAQPADRAAQIAARMLWGAGEWWLYGAWGRWYRCGLDGTWHPCPPPAGPDDRRVAVPAPQGAGTPPIPPQLFPTGPDLSAGRVAPLGFLGPVPDTAVVARISQALTTALAVNPQQFVQRDPMFQPGTPSTVAAAWGALLWCAGSPVALTEHPLIESFIPFLTTSAEQLHWMMPPDLGTLAGYYVHRLGAGDGGGAAHIARVMYEVAAGLQADPRFRPGADALAAITAASLRLVNQDLATVRYGPDAIVQEWRRRCPAEFATPMVRDTAPGEYLRLALYDLQQIVAALTGPRPAAPARGHDEVRRAGIAVLAADLQAAPGALPALQRWLDADSARTMQAVLSDPANPLRSLWPRDGRLPDALRSDDPDALAALLATTYTLGLTWCRLAQVPPPATGFVVPQAVAAELTSPAMHTPPSTDELSAWDIIKAAREHLAAERGPGGDQPVAPVPEPARDAPGPPPAVAPAPPPAAAPMPPPAPPEPPVQPPAPPSPAPSARPEPSDPYGVQAPPTRATTPPPPPASPHASPHASSHAGTPVPEAPRPVEQPPAWRPDATTADTSPPPFPGLPPAAAQAAPEPVWPAEPQETQLDTDAFKTQLDPGPAWPGADAPPSPPAAPPAAAPEAPAAPARDAGPHADLPPPPAPVPEPPPPLRPAPARERSPQIAEAYGIRFLCGADDIERVVTEVRRRGKWARRLRGQEVSSASAPALLLIGAPSSGQRRLARMVAAALAEVEASSGQVHSAHAEDLREHGPDGLRAALDEHAGHVLLLDGLDGLILDEAQGPAYASVLYRARLEGVNDTALLGTCEPDRVGELSAASPELVTDLRAVRLPDLADAAARSALVGLLAEERRLRLGSDAWTVVNREVGTLRPRGRLTGARLVEAYLDRAATRHLGSAEATQAIGSALSLTAADFEGLAAELSGR
;
A
#
# COMPACT_ATOMS: atom_id res chain seq x y z
N MET A 1 21.26 -19.19 27.30
CA MET A 1 21.06 -18.03 26.40
C MET A 1 19.59 -17.63 26.45
N SER A 2 19.28 -16.36 26.24
CA SER A 2 18.04 -15.72 26.70
C SER A 2 16.89 -15.78 25.70
N TRP A 3 15.70 -16.13 26.20
CA TRP A 3 14.41 -15.83 25.57
C TRP A 3 13.75 -14.70 26.38
N GLN A 4 13.77 -13.47 25.86
CA GLN A 4 13.07 -12.30 26.42
C GLN A 4 12.71 -11.32 25.29
N ALA A 5 11.44 -11.29 24.89
CA ALA A 5 10.74 -10.17 24.21
C ALA A 5 9.31 -10.58 23.82
N ALA A 6 8.37 -10.55 24.78
CA ALA A 6 6.93 -10.64 24.51
C ALA A 6 6.17 -9.93 25.66
N GLY A 7 5.09 -9.22 25.33
CA GLY A 7 4.44 -8.22 26.20
C GLY A 7 4.09 -8.68 27.63
N ALA A 8 4.29 -7.77 28.59
CA ALA A 8 3.94 -7.98 29.99
C ALA A 8 2.50 -7.52 30.29
N GLY A 9 1.72 -8.38 30.97
CA GLY A 9 0.48 -8.00 31.66
C GLY A 9 0.73 -7.74 33.16
N PRO A 10 -0.06 -6.90 33.84
CA PRO A 10 0.31 -6.38 35.16
C PRO A 10 -0.11 -7.26 36.35
N GLY A 11 0.80 -7.40 37.32
CA GLY A 11 0.50 -7.40 38.77
C GLY A 11 -0.11 -8.66 39.42
N GLY A 12 0.72 -9.40 40.17
CA GLY A 12 0.26 -10.41 41.14
C GLY A 12 1.42 -11.06 41.89
N SER A 13 1.52 -10.89 43.21
CA SER A 13 2.72 -11.20 43.99
C SER A 13 2.61 -12.41 44.93
N GLY A 14 3.64 -13.28 44.89
CA GLY A 14 4.08 -14.11 46.02
C GLY A 14 3.68 -15.60 46.00
N GLY A 15 4.51 -16.44 46.64
CA GLY A 15 4.09 -17.77 47.13
C GLY A 15 4.75 -19.01 46.50
N ILE A 16 6.02 -19.25 46.83
CA ILE A 16 6.81 -20.46 46.54
C ILE A 16 6.06 -21.79 46.79
N GLY A 17 6.11 -22.73 45.84
CA GLY A 17 6.49 -24.13 46.15
C GLY A 17 5.56 -25.30 45.77
N GLY A 18 6.04 -26.17 44.88
CA GLY A 18 6.00 -27.64 45.11
C GLY A 18 5.13 -28.54 44.22
N ALA A 19 5.80 -29.47 43.54
CA ALA A 19 5.31 -30.76 43.02
C ALA A 19 4.29 -30.77 41.86
N ALA A 20 4.28 -31.89 41.12
CA ALA A 20 3.47 -32.09 39.91
C ALA A 20 2.23 -32.94 40.19
N GLY A 21 1.16 -32.71 39.43
CA GLY A 21 -0.05 -33.54 39.45
C GLY A 21 -0.85 -33.39 38.16
N THR A 22 -1.04 -34.49 37.43
CA THR A 22 -1.95 -34.54 36.27
C THR A 22 -3.39 -34.59 36.76
N GLY A 23 -4.14 -33.50 36.60
CA GLY A 23 -5.56 -33.46 36.92
C GLY A 23 -6.24 -32.17 36.45
N GLY A 24 -7.29 -32.30 35.63
CA GLY A 24 -8.10 -31.16 35.22
C GLY A 24 -8.97 -30.67 36.38
N GLY A 25 -8.70 -29.45 36.86
CA GLY A 25 -9.53 -28.79 37.88
C GLY A 25 -10.80 -28.19 37.27
N PRO A 26 -11.99 -28.39 37.85
CA PRO A 26 -13.22 -27.78 37.36
C PRO A 26 -13.23 -26.28 37.67
N GLY A 27 -13.15 -25.44 36.62
CA GLY A 27 -13.20 -23.97 36.75
C GLY A 27 -12.22 -23.17 35.86
N GLY A 28 -11.37 -23.84 35.07
CA GLY A 28 -10.47 -23.19 34.11
C GLY A 28 -11.16 -22.73 32.83
N ASP A 29 -10.56 -21.78 32.11
CA ASP A 29 -11.01 -21.32 30.80
C ASP A 29 -10.78 -22.40 29.72
N LEU A 30 -11.87 -22.99 29.22
CA LEU A 30 -11.79 -24.04 28.20
C LEU A 30 -11.27 -23.53 26.85
N PHE A 31 -11.47 -22.25 26.50
CA PHE A 31 -10.94 -21.70 25.26
C PHE A 31 -9.40 -21.70 25.29
N ALA A 32 -8.77 -21.07 26.29
CA ALA A 32 -7.31 -21.10 26.43
C ALA A 32 -6.75 -22.52 26.59
N SER A 33 -7.47 -23.42 27.28
CA SER A 33 -7.05 -24.82 27.40
C SER A 33 -7.05 -25.55 26.05
N VAL A 34 -8.10 -25.39 25.24
CA VAL A 34 -8.16 -25.99 23.89
C VAL A 34 -7.11 -25.40 22.96
N GLU A 35 -6.86 -24.09 23.00
CA GLU A 35 -5.78 -23.46 22.23
C GLU A 35 -4.41 -24.09 22.52
N GLY A 36 -4.07 -24.24 23.81
CA GLY A 36 -2.84 -24.91 24.24
C GLY A 36 -2.78 -26.37 23.80
N ASN A 37 -3.83 -27.14 24.08
CA ASN A 37 -3.93 -28.57 23.76
C ASN A 37 -3.85 -28.86 22.25
N VAL A 38 -4.38 -27.97 21.39
CA VAL A 38 -4.26 -28.09 19.93
C VAL A 38 -2.85 -27.71 19.47
N ARG A 39 -2.26 -26.63 20.00
CA ARG A 39 -0.88 -26.24 19.66
C ARG A 39 0.13 -27.31 20.04
N GLU A 40 0.00 -27.93 21.22
CA GLU A 40 0.84 -29.05 21.66
C GLU A 40 0.65 -30.29 20.78
N LEU A 41 -0.60 -30.69 20.52
CA LEU A 41 -0.93 -31.82 19.63
C LEU A 41 -0.29 -31.65 18.24
N VAL A 42 -0.43 -30.45 17.66
CA VAL A 42 0.00 -30.15 16.30
C VAL A 42 1.52 -29.96 16.19
N ALA A 43 2.18 -29.55 17.28
CA ALA A 43 3.65 -29.56 17.39
C ALA A 43 4.25 -30.97 17.62
N SER A 44 3.43 -31.98 17.91
CA SER A 44 3.92 -33.34 18.20
C SER A 44 4.48 -34.05 16.96
N PRO A 45 5.49 -34.93 17.10
CA PRO A 45 5.98 -35.76 15.99
C PRO A 45 4.92 -36.70 15.38
N TRP A 46 3.89 -37.04 16.15
CA TRP A 46 2.74 -37.80 15.66
C TRP A 46 1.97 -37.00 14.60
N TRP A 47 1.78 -35.69 14.78
CA TRP A 47 1.00 -34.87 13.85
C TRP A 47 1.53 -34.93 12.42
N GLN A 48 2.85 -34.93 12.26
CA GLN A 48 3.50 -34.96 10.94
C GLN A 48 3.21 -36.27 10.17
N THR A 49 3.03 -37.39 10.89
CA THR A 49 2.89 -38.74 10.33
C THR A 49 1.46 -39.29 10.35
N ALA A 50 0.57 -38.71 11.15
CA ALA A 50 -0.85 -39.07 11.24
C ALA A 50 -1.60 -38.88 9.91
N GLN A 51 -2.62 -39.72 9.63
CA GLN A 51 -3.43 -39.54 8.43
C GLN A 51 -4.38 -38.33 8.57
N PRO A 52 -4.82 -37.69 7.47
CA PRO A 52 -5.75 -36.56 7.53
C PRO A 52 -7.04 -36.84 8.30
N ALA A 53 -7.55 -38.09 8.24
CA ALA A 53 -8.71 -38.51 9.01
C ALA A 53 -8.44 -38.56 10.53
N ASP A 54 -7.27 -39.03 10.96
CA ASP A 54 -6.88 -39.07 12.38
C ASP A 54 -6.69 -37.65 12.93
N ARG A 55 -6.05 -36.78 12.14
CA ARG A 55 -5.89 -35.34 12.43
C ARG A 55 -7.26 -34.68 12.62
N ALA A 56 -8.17 -34.90 11.67
CA ALA A 56 -9.54 -34.37 11.71
C ALA A 56 -10.29 -34.88 12.96
N ALA A 57 -10.22 -36.17 13.28
CA ALA A 57 -10.85 -36.76 14.45
C ALA A 57 -10.30 -36.19 15.78
N GLN A 58 -8.98 -36.02 15.90
CA GLN A 58 -8.37 -35.43 17.10
C GLN A 58 -8.75 -33.95 17.30
N ILE A 59 -8.90 -33.19 16.22
CA ILE A 59 -9.31 -31.78 16.27
C ILE A 59 -10.81 -31.66 16.57
N ALA A 60 -11.66 -32.47 15.93
CA ALA A 60 -13.10 -32.54 16.23
C ALA A 60 -13.37 -32.96 17.68
N ALA A 61 -12.57 -33.86 18.25
CA ALA A 61 -12.67 -34.27 19.66
C ALA A 61 -12.34 -33.15 20.68
N ARG A 62 -11.86 -31.98 20.22
CA ARG A 62 -11.52 -30.80 21.03
C ARG A 62 -12.46 -29.61 20.80
N MET A 63 -13.55 -29.80 20.05
CA MET A 63 -14.61 -28.78 19.88
C MET A 63 -15.23 -28.37 21.22
N LEU A 64 -15.69 -27.12 21.30
CA LEU A 64 -16.48 -26.60 22.41
C LEU A 64 -17.91 -26.29 21.96
N TRP A 65 -18.85 -26.39 22.90
CA TRP A 65 -20.23 -25.94 22.74
C TRP A 65 -20.48 -24.86 23.81
N GLY A 66 -20.95 -23.69 23.38
CA GLY A 66 -21.12 -22.54 24.28
C GLY A 66 -22.13 -21.55 23.74
N ALA A 67 -22.97 -21.00 24.62
CA ALA A 67 -24.06 -20.07 24.32
C ALA A 67 -25.07 -20.51 23.22
N GLY A 68 -25.11 -21.81 22.89
CA GLY A 68 -25.96 -22.38 21.84
C GLY A 68 -25.27 -22.54 20.47
N GLU A 69 -23.94 -22.39 20.40
CA GLU A 69 -23.17 -22.41 19.16
C GLU A 69 -21.94 -23.35 19.28
N TRP A 70 -21.50 -23.93 18.17
CA TRP A 70 -20.31 -24.81 18.12
C TRP A 70 -19.06 -23.98 17.82
N TRP A 71 -17.98 -24.29 18.54
CA TRP A 71 -16.70 -23.60 18.46
C TRP A 71 -15.57 -24.59 18.18
N LEU A 72 -14.65 -24.19 17.32
CA LEU A 72 -13.50 -24.98 16.90
C LEU A 72 -12.24 -24.11 16.88
N TYR A 73 -11.16 -24.56 17.53
CA TYR A 73 -9.84 -23.99 17.30
C TYR A 73 -9.12 -24.80 16.21
N GLY A 74 -8.64 -24.12 15.18
CA GLY A 74 -8.18 -24.79 13.97
C GLY A 74 -7.22 -23.96 13.13
N ALA A 75 -7.39 -24.06 11.81
CA ALA A 75 -6.48 -23.49 10.82
C ALA A 75 -6.17 -22.00 11.05
N TRP A 76 -4.96 -21.59 10.70
CA TRP A 76 -4.40 -20.25 10.94
C TRP A 76 -4.30 -19.87 12.42
N GLY A 77 -4.47 -20.82 13.35
CA GLY A 77 -4.49 -20.54 14.79
C GLY A 77 -5.65 -19.64 15.21
N ARG A 78 -6.79 -19.75 14.52
CA ARG A 78 -8.01 -18.97 14.78
C ARG A 78 -9.11 -19.82 15.41
N TRP A 79 -9.99 -19.16 16.16
CA TRP A 79 -11.28 -19.73 16.54
C TRP A 79 -12.30 -19.56 15.42
N TYR A 80 -13.07 -20.62 15.20
CA TYR A 80 -14.17 -20.67 14.24
C TYR A 80 -15.47 -20.97 14.98
N ARG A 81 -16.55 -20.32 14.55
CA ARG A 81 -17.92 -20.46 15.05
C ARG A 81 -18.81 -21.03 13.96
N CYS A 82 -19.57 -22.09 14.26
CA CYS A 82 -20.61 -22.59 13.36
C CYS A 82 -21.88 -21.76 13.53
N GLY A 83 -22.34 -21.13 12.44
CA GLY A 83 -23.63 -20.45 12.37
C GLY A 83 -24.81 -21.41 12.38
N LEU A 84 -26.02 -20.86 12.57
CA LEU A 84 -27.29 -21.60 12.50
C LEU A 84 -27.60 -22.14 11.09
N ASP A 85 -26.89 -21.64 10.07
CA ASP A 85 -26.90 -22.12 8.69
C ASP A 85 -25.93 -23.29 8.44
N GLY A 86 -25.21 -23.75 9.47
CA GLY A 86 -24.18 -24.79 9.36
C GLY A 86 -22.85 -24.30 8.78
N THR A 87 -22.70 -23.00 8.50
CA THR A 87 -21.47 -22.44 7.93
C THR A 87 -20.49 -22.02 9.02
N TRP A 88 -19.20 -22.29 8.80
CA TRP A 88 -18.14 -21.95 9.74
C TRP A 88 -17.46 -20.63 9.36
N HIS A 89 -17.31 -19.73 10.33
CA HIS A 89 -16.66 -18.43 10.16
C HIS A 89 -15.60 -18.20 11.25
N PRO A 90 -14.46 -17.57 10.93
CA PRO A 90 -13.56 -17.03 11.95
C PRO A 90 -14.32 -16.08 12.88
N CYS A 91 -14.27 -16.34 14.18
CA CYS A 91 -14.86 -15.48 15.20
C CYS A 91 -13.97 -15.55 16.45
N PRO A 92 -13.49 -14.42 17.00
CA PRO A 92 -12.77 -14.43 18.26
C PRO A 92 -13.59 -15.09 19.37
N PRO A 93 -12.94 -15.80 20.30
CA PRO A 93 -13.62 -16.39 21.45
C PRO A 93 -14.16 -15.26 22.36
N PRO A 94 -15.19 -15.53 23.20
CA PRO A 94 -15.76 -14.51 24.08
C PRO A 94 -14.70 -13.81 24.94
N ALA A 95 -14.79 -12.49 25.05
CA ALA A 95 -13.83 -11.69 25.81
C ALA A 95 -14.11 -11.71 27.33
N GLY A 96 -15.38 -11.74 27.73
CA GLY A 96 -15.78 -11.79 29.14
C GLY A 96 -15.53 -13.16 29.77
N PRO A 97 -14.94 -13.25 30.98
CA PRO A 97 -14.65 -14.53 31.62
C PRO A 97 -15.92 -15.32 31.94
N ASP A 98 -17.04 -14.65 32.21
CA ASP A 98 -18.33 -15.30 32.47
C ASP A 98 -18.98 -15.90 31.22
N ASP A 99 -18.88 -15.25 30.05
CA ASP A 99 -19.29 -15.86 28.77
C ASP A 99 -18.44 -17.11 28.47
N ARG A 100 -17.13 -17.07 28.74
CA ARG A 100 -16.21 -18.21 28.55
C ARG A 100 -16.53 -19.39 29.48
N ARG A 101 -16.98 -19.12 30.72
CA ARG A 101 -17.40 -20.14 31.71
C ARG A 101 -18.65 -20.94 31.30
N VAL A 102 -19.45 -20.46 30.33
CA VAL A 102 -20.62 -21.20 29.82
C VAL A 102 -20.23 -22.25 28.77
N ALA A 103 -18.98 -22.25 28.27
CA ALA A 103 -18.52 -23.27 27.36
C ALA A 103 -18.33 -24.63 28.04
N VAL A 104 -18.64 -25.71 27.32
CA VAL A 104 -18.39 -27.10 27.69
C VAL A 104 -17.75 -27.85 26.51
N PRO A 105 -17.07 -29.00 26.72
CA PRO A 105 -16.67 -29.88 25.63
C PRO A 105 -17.88 -30.28 24.80
N ALA A 106 -17.78 -30.21 23.47
CA ALA A 106 -18.92 -30.39 22.60
C ALA A 106 -19.40 -31.86 22.55
N PRO A 107 -20.72 -32.12 22.47
CA PRO A 107 -21.24 -33.48 22.46
C PRO A 107 -20.88 -34.21 21.15
N GLN A 108 -20.38 -35.44 21.28
CA GLN A 108 -20.01 -36.29 20.15
C GLN A 108 -21.23 -37.08 19.65
N GLY A 109 -21.50 -37.05 18.34
CA GLY A 109 -22.49 -37.93 17.71
C GLY A 109 -23.33 -37.25 16.63
N ALA A 110 -24.52 -37.79 16.38
CA ALA A 110 -25.48 -37.25 15.42
C ALA A 110 -26.02 -35.89 15.90
N GLY A 111 -25.37 -34.82 15.45
CA GLY A 111 -25.63 -33.45 15.88
C GLY A 111 -24.41 -32.54 15.76
N THR A 112 -23.18 -33.10 15.75
CA THR A 112 -21.97 -32.35 15.42
C THR A 112 -22.03 -31.85 13.97
N PRO A 113 -21.90 -30.53 13.70
CA PRO A 113 -21.94 -30.00 12.35
C PRO A 113 -20.71 -30.43 11.54
N PRO A 114 -20.84 -30.61 10.21
CA PRO A 114 -19.71 -30.99 9.36
C PRO A 114 -18.62 -29.90 9.42
N ILE A 115 -17.37 -30.31 9.62
CA ILE A 115 -16.22 -29.40 9.62
C ILE A 115 -15.60 -29.41 8.21
N PRO A 116 -15.54 -28.26 7.50
CA PRO A 116 -14.83 -28.17 6.22
C PRO A 116 -13.35 -28.53 6.38
N PRO A 117 -12.76 -29.35 5.48
CA PRO A 117 -11.38 -29.83 5.65
C PRO A 117 -10.32 -28.73 5.82
N GLN A 118 -10.53 -27.56 5.21
CA GLN A 118 -9.65 -26.40 5.32
C GLN A 118 -9.62 -25.73 6.71
N LEU A 119 -10.43 -26.19 7.67
CA LEU A 119 -10.37 -25.72 9.07
C LEU A 119 -9.48 -26.58 9.96
N PHE A 120 -9.05 -27.76 9.48
CA PHE A 120 -8.04 -28.55 10.20
C PHE A 120 -6.66 -27.92 9.96
N PRO A 121 -5.86 -27.68 11.02
CA PRO A 121 -4.53 -27.08 10.84
C PRO A 121 -3.62 -28.01 10.04
N THR A 122 -2.81 -27.43 9.17
CA THR A 122 -1.74 -28.17 8.48
C THR A 122 -0.59 -28.45 9.42
N GLY A 123 -0.29 -27.48 10.29
CA GLY A 123 0.80 -27.46 11.25
C GLY A 123 1.39 -26.06 11.35
N PRO A 124 2.14 -25.60 10.33
CA PRO A 124 2.79 -24.30 10.35
C PRO A 124 1.83 -23.11 10.41
N ASP A 125 0.62 -23.23 9.88
CA ASP A 125 -0.42 -22.20 9.91
C ASP A 125 -0.83 -21.77 11.34
N LEU A 126 -0.66 -22.63 12.36
CA LEU A 126 -0.86 -22.21 13.76
C LEU A 126 0.17 -21.15 14.24
N SER A 127 1.27 -20.98 13.51
CA SER A 127 2.32 -19.97 13.78
C SER A 127 2.14 -18.66 12.99
N ALA A 128 1.12 -18.55 12.14
CA ALA A 128 0.93 -17.45 11.19
C ALA A 128 0.81 -16.04 11.80
N GLY A 129 0.58 -15.89 13.10
CA GLY A 129 0.45 -14.60 13.78
C GLY A 129 -0.78 -13.82 13.31
N ARG A 130 -0.72 -12.47 13.35
CA ARG A 130 -1.68 -11.59 12.67
C ARG A 130 -1.45 -11.66 11.16
N VAL A 131 -2.50 -11.67 10.34
CA VAL A 131 -2.35 -11.77 8.88
C VAL A 131 -1.91 -10.47 8.22
N ALA A 132 -2.18 -9.33 8.86
CA ALA A 132 -1.70 -8.01 8.45
C ALA A 132 -0.36 -7.69 9.15
N PRO A 133 0.79 -7.74 8.44
CA PRO A 133 2.07 -7.29 8.98
C PRO A 133 2.14 -5.76 9.09
N LEU A 134 3.03 -5.25 9.93
CA LEU A 134 3.17 -3.81 10.21
C LEU A 134 3.95 -3.04 9.13
N GLY A 135 4.81 -3.71 8.35
CA GLY A 135 5.60 -3.08 7.30
C GLY A 135 6.45 -1.92 7.83
N PHE A 136 6.26 -0.72 7.27
CA PHE A 136 7.00 0.49 7.62
C PHE A 136 6.53 1.19 8.91
N LEU A 137 5.48 0.69 9.59
CA LEU A 137 4.95 1.29 10.82
C LEU A 137 5.85 0.97 12.04
N GLY A 138 5.93 1.88 13.00
CA GLY A 138 6.77 1.76 14.18
C GLY A 138 8.17 2.37 14.00
N PRO A 139 9.20 1.93 14.75
CA PRO A 139 10.51 2.61 14.79
C PRO A 139 11.32 2.45 13.49
N VAL A 140 12.34 3.31 13.34
CA VAL A 140 13.30 3.24 12.24
C VAL A 140 14.00 1.86 12.23
N PRO A 141 14.10 1.16 11.08
CA PRO A 141 14.74 -0.16 11.01
C PRO A 141 16.24 -0.11 11.28
N ASP A 142 16.78 -1.23 11.75
CA ASP A 142 18.21 -1.45 12.01
C ASP A 142 19.07 -1.06 10.80
N THR A 143 20.19 -0.37 11.03
CA THR A 143 21.12 0.08 9.97
C THR A 143 21.66 -1.08 9.13
N ALA A 144 21.76 -2.29 9.68
CA ALA A 144 22.12 -3.50 8.94
C ALA A 144 21.02 -3.96 7.96
N VAL A 145 19.74 -3.70 8.24
CA VAL A 145 18.64 -3.90 7.27
C VAL A 145 18.76 -2.85 6.16
N VAL A 146 18.90 -1.57 6.52
CA VAL A 146 19.02 -0.46 5.56
C VAL A 146 20.23 -0.62 4.63
N ALA A 147 21.37 -1.07 5.17
CA ALA A 147 22.57 -1.39 4.40
C ALA A 147 22.35 -2.56 3.42
N ARG A 148 21.67 -3.64 3.84
CA ARG A 148 21.34 -4.76 2.93
C ARG A 148 20.40 -4.34 1.80
N ILE A 149 19.41 -3.49 2.07
CA ILE A 149 18.52 -2.96 1.02
C ILE A 149 19.26 -1.99 0.08
N SER A 150 20.16 -1.15 0.62
CA SER A 150 21.03 -0.30 -0.20
C SER A 150 21.96 -1.11 -1.11
N GLN A 151 22.47 -2.24 -0.62
CA GLN A 151 23.26 -3.19 -1.42
C GLN A 151 22.41 -3.89 -2.49
N ALA A 152 21.21 -4.38 -2.16
CA ALA A 152 20.30 -4.99 -3.12
C ALA A 152 19.88 -4.02 -4.24
N LEU A 153 19.69 -2.74 -3.89
CA LEU A 153 19.44 -1.66 -4.86
C LEU A 153 20.68 -1.37 -5.74
N THR A 154 21.88 -1.47 -5.18
CA THR A 154 23.13 -1.39 -5.94
C THR A 154 23.25 -2.58 -6.91
N THR A 155 22.91 -3.80 -6.49
CA THR A 155 22.79 -4.97 -7.37
C THR A 155 21.79 -4.74 -8.49
N ALA A 156 20.62 -4.17 -8.18
CA ALA A 156 19.57 -3.88 -9.15
C ALA A 156 19.98 -2.83 -10.21
N LEU A 157 20.86 -1.90 -9.86
CA LEU A 157 21.39 -0.87 -10.77
C LEU A 157 22.56 -1.38 -11.64
N ALA A 158 23.16 -2.52 -11.30
CA ALA A 158 24.30 -3.11 -12.01
C ALA A 158 23.91 -3.84 -13.32
N VAL A 159 23.06 -3.23 -14.14
CA VAL A 159 22.55 -3.77 -15.42
C VAL A 159 22.49 -2.69 -16.50
N ASN A 160 22.43 -3.11 -17.77
CA ASN A 160 22.14 -2.20 -18.88
C ASN A 160 20.63 -1.83 -18.89
N PRO A 161 20.22 -0.56 -18.67
CA PRO A 161 18.80 -0.19 -18.62
C PRO A 161 18.04 -0.47 -19.92
N GLN A 162 18.73 -0.45 -21.07
CA GLN A 162 18.13 -0.78 -22.38
C GLN A 162 17.80 -2.27 -22.53
N GLN A 163 18.47 -3.16 -21.77
CA GLN A 163 18.08 -4.56 -21.69
C GLN A 163 16.88 -4.76 -20.75
N PHE A 164 16.78 -3.94 -19.70
CA PHE A 164 15.81 -4.07 -18.61
C PHE A 164 14.74 -2.97 -18.60
N VAL A 165 14.26 -2.49 -19.76
CA VAL A 165 13.29 -1.39 -19.87
C VAL A 165 12.05 -1.59 -18.99
N GLN A 166 11.79 -0.64 -18.07
CA GLN A 166 10.52 -0.51 -17.36
C GLN A 166 9.55 0.38 -18.17
N ARG A 167 8.24 0.12 -18.05
CA ARG A 167 7.16 0.87 -18.71
C ARG A 167 6.10 1.43 -17.75
N ASP A 168 6.16 1.06 -16.48
CA ASP A 168 5.27 1.59 -15.43
C ASP A 168 5.56 3.08 -15.16
N PRO A 169 4.58 3.98 -15.31
CA PRO A 169 4.75 5.43 -15.10
C PRO A 169 5.00 5.83 -13.63
N MET A 170 4.92 4.90 -12.66
CA MET A 170 5.40 5.12 -11.29
C MET A 170 6.92 5.40 -11.24
N PHE A 171 7.68 4.95 -12.24
CA PHE A 171 9.14 5.07 -12.26
C PHE A 171 9.64 6.13 -13.25
N GLN A 172 10.79 6.74 -12.92
CA GLN A 172 11.44 7.73 -13.77
C GLN A 172 11.92 7.10 -15.09
N PRO A 173 11.84 7.81 -16.23
CA PRO A 173 12.36 7.31 -17.51
C PRO A 173 13.82 6.87 -17.41
N GLY A 174 14.12 5.67 -17.93
CA GLY A 174 15.44 5.05 -17.83
C GLY A 174 15.69 4.21 -16.57
N THR A 175 14.77 4.20 -15.59
CA THR A 175 14.83 3.26 -14.46
C THR A 175 14.72 1.81 -14.97
N PRO A 176 15.62 0.89 -14.58
CA PRO A 176 15.53 -0.50 -15.01
C PRO A 176 14.48 -1.27 -14.19
N SER A 177 13.83 -2.25 -14.83
CA SER A 177 12.83 -3.15 -14.25
C SER A 177 13.35 -3.99 -13.08
N THR A 178 14.67 -4.09 -12.89
CA THR A 178 15.33 -4.63 -11.70
C THR A 178 15.10 -3.77 -10.46
N VAL A 179 15.15 -2.43 -10.58
CA VAL A 179 14.83 -1.50 -9.48
C VAL A 179 13.33 -1.54 -9.18
N ALA A 180 12.50 -1.68 -10.21
CA ALA A 180 11.06 -1.88 -10.03
C ALA A 180 10.72 -3.22 -9.35
N ALA A 181 11.45 -4.29 -9.68
CA ALA A 181 11.38 -5.57 -8.99
C ALA A 181 11.81 -5.46 -7.52
N ALA A 182 12.86 -4.69 -7.21
CA ALA A 182 13.30 -4.43 -5.84
C ALA A 182 12.26 -3.63 -5.02
N TRP A 183 11.68 -2.58 -5.62
CA TRP A 183 10.60 -1.78 -5.01
C TRP A 183 9.36 -2.63 -4.77
N GLY A 184 8.93 -3.39 -5.78
CA GLY A 184 7.80 -4.30 -5.68
C GLY A 184 8.01 -5.37 -4.61
N ALA A 185 9.21 -5.97 -4.51
CA ALA A 185 9.56 -6.93 -3.46
C ALA A 185 9.48 -6.30 -2.06
N LEU A 186 9.96 -5.07 -1.89
CA LEU A 186 9.88 -4.34 -0.61
C LEU A 186 8.42 -4.08 -0.20
N LEU A 187 7.58 -3.55 -1.11
CA LEU A 187 6.16 -3.30 -0.83
C LEU A 187 5.36 -4.59 -0.60
N TRP A 188 5.66 -5.65 -1.36
CA TRP A 188 5.03 -6.96 -1.21
C TRP A 188 5.34 -7.56 0.17
N CYS A 189 6.61 -7.52 0.59
CA CYS A 189 7.05 -7.99 1.91
C CYS A 189 6.52 -7.14 3.06
N ALA A 190 6.35 -5.83 2.86
CA ALA A 190 5.76 -4.94 3.86
C ALA A 190 4.30 -5.29 4.17
N GLY A 191 3.56 -5.85 3.20
CA GLY A 191 2.18 -6.34 3.33
C GLY A 191 1.11 -5.25 3.50
N SER A 192 1.30 -4.37 4.49
CA SER A 192 0.60 -3.11 4.72
C SER A 192 1.57 -1.93 4.54
N PRO A 193 1.91 -1.52 3.31
CA PRO A 193 2.91 -0.47 3.08
C PRO A 193 2.33 0.95 3.33
N VAL A 194 2.25 1.32 4.60
CA VAL A 194 1.93 2.68 5.07
C VAL A 194 3.13 3.26 5.80
N ALA A 195 3.53 4.49 5.48
CA ALA A 195 4.67 5.15 6.10
C ALA A 195 4.27 6.53 6.64
N LEU A 196 4.27 6.70 7.96
CA LEU A 196 3.80 7.94 8.62
C LEU A 196 4.85 9.07 8.64
N THR A 197 6.11 8.74 8.39
CA THR A 197 7.28 9.63 8.47
C THR A 197 8.31 9.29 7.39
N GLU A 198 9.37 10.09 7.25
CA GLU A 198 10.51 9.78 6.36
C GLU A 198 11.15 8.44 6.79
N HIS A 199 11.02 7.40 5.96
CA HIS A 199 11.46 6.04 6.28
C HIS A 199 12.66 5.61 5.39
N PRO A 200 13.81 5.17 5.95
CA PRO A 200 15.06 4.95 5.20
C PRO A 200 14.96 4.04 3.98
N LEU A 201 14.14 2.98 4.10
CA LEU A 201 13.90 2.01 3.03
C LEU A 201 13.06 2.57 1.88
N ILE A 202 12.30 3.63 2.10
CA ILE A 202 11.53 4.35 1.07
C ILE A 202 12.39 5.45 0.46
N GLU A 203 13.09 6.24 1.30
CA GLU A 203 13.98 7.32 0.85
C GLU A 203 15.01 6.84 -0.18
N SER A 204 15.52 5.62 -0.01
CA SER A 204 16.47 5.02 -0.94
C SER A 204 15.90 4.75 -2.35
N PHE A 205 14.58 4.69 -2.53
CA PHE A 205 13.91 4.51 -3.82
C PHE A 205 13.37 5.81 -4.45
N ILE A 206 13.20 6.90 -3.67
CA ILE A 206 12.66 8.18 -4.17
C ILE A 206 13.30 8.67 -5.48
N PRO A 207 14.64 8.58 -5.70
CA PRO A 207 15.26 9.03 -6.95
C PRO A 207 14.77 8.32 -8.22
N PHE A 208 14.13 7.15 -8.09
CA PHE A 208 13.66 6.33 -9.20
C PHE A 208 12.14 6.41 -9.40
N LEU A 209 11.43 7.16 -8.54
CA LEU A 209 9.97 7.29 -8.56
C LEU A 209 9.51 8.65 -9.10
N THR A 210 8.36 8.68 -9.78
CA THR A 210 7.70 9.91 -10.24
C THR A 210 6.82 10.54 -9.15
N THR A 211 6.28 9.71 -8.27
CA THR A 211 5.53 10.03 -7.05
C THR A 211 6.38 10.84 -6.06
N SER A 212 5.82 11.89 -5.44
CA SER A 212 6.54 12.64 -4.39
C SER A 212 6.59 11.87 -3.07
N ALA A 213 7.57 12.17 -2.20
CA ALA A 213 7.70 11.56 -0.87
C ALA A 213 6.40 11.66 -0.05
N GLU A 214 5.73 12.81 -0.12
CA GLU A 214 4.45 13.10 0.57
C GLU A 214 3.29 12.22 0.08
N GLN A 215 3.35 11.75 -1.17
CA GLN A 215 2.38 10.84 -1.77
C GLN A 215 2.68 9.35 -1.47
N LEU A 216 3.87 9.02 -0.95
CA LEU A 216 4.25 7.66 -0.54
C LEU A 216 3.74 7.28 0.88
N HIS A 217 2.85 8.08 1.46
CA HIS A 217 2.18 7.78 2.73
C HIS A 217 1.28 6.53 2.62
N TRP A 218 0.49 6.43 1.55
CA TRP A 218 -0.46 5.34 1.27
C TRP A 218 -0.06 4.56 0.01
N MET A 219 0.78 3.54 0.15
CA MET A 219 1.26 2.76 -1.00
C MET A 219 0.41 1.51 -1.23
N MET A 220 0.47 1.00 -2.47
CA MET A 220 -0.16 -0.26 -2.85
C MET A 220 0.91 -1.37 -2.90
N PRO A 221 0.76 -2.48 -2.15
CA PRO A 221 1.58 -3.65 -2.40
C PRO A 221 1.18 -4.23 -3.77
N PRO A 222 2.14 -4.60 -4.64
CA PRO A 222 1.82 -5.41 -5.81
C PRO A 222 1.34 -6.80 -5.35
N ASP A 223 0.79 -7.59 -6.27
CA ASP A 223 0.57 -9.02 -6.03
C ASP A 223 1.77 -9.86 -6.51
N LEU A 224 1.80 -11.13 -6.10
CA LEU A 224 2.84 -12.08 -6.55
C LEU A 224 2.87 -12.23 -8.08
N GLY A 225 1.74 -12.06 -8.77
CA GLY A 225 1.65 -12.09 -10.23
C GLY A 225 2.45 -10.96 -10.88
N THR A 226 2.34 -9.75 -10.36
CA THR A 226 3.12 -8.58 -10.78
C THR A 226 4.63 -8.79 -10.56
N LEU A 227 5.02 -9.36 -9.42
CA LEU A 227 6.43 -9.72 -9.17
C LEU A 227 6.95 -10.76 -10.16
N ALA A 228 6.22 -11.86 -10.32
CA ALA A 228 6.54 -12.90 -11.30
C ALA A 228 6.58 -12.33 -12.73
N GLY A 229 5.77 -11.30 -13.05
CA GLY A 229 5.77 -10.60 -14.33
C GLY A 229 7.14 -10.06 -14.75
N TYR A 230 7.91 -9.46 -13.82
CA TYR A 230 9.27 -8.99 -14.12
C TYR A 230 10.21 -10.15 -14.51
N TYR A 231 10.11 -11.28 -13.80
CA TYR A 231 10.90 -12.49 -14.06
C TYR A 231 10.49 -13.15 -15.40
N VAL A 232 9.18 -13.35 -15.60
CA VAL A 232 8.56 -13.91 -16.80
C VAL A 232 8.90 -13.10 -18.06
N HIS A 233 8.95 -11.76 -17.97
CA HIS A 233 9.31 -10.93 -19.12
C HIS A 233 10.72 -11.23 -19.66
N ARG A 234 11.68 -11.62 -18.79
CA ARG A 234 13.02 -12.05 -19.24
C ARG A 234 13.01 -13.49 -19.77
N LEU A 235 12.28 -14.40 -19.11
CA LEU A 235 12.12 -15.78 -19.58
C LEU A 235 11.47 -15.84 -20.98
N GLY A 236 10.43 -15.05 -21.23
CA GLY A 236 9.75 -14.95 -22.53
C GLY A 236 10.63 -14.34 -23.63
N ALA A 237 11.65 -13.56 -23.27
CA ALA A 237 12.70 -13.09 -24.18
C ALA A 237 13.85 -14.09 -24.36
N GLY A 238 13.77 -15.29 -23.76
CA GLY A 238 14.84 -16.30 -23.76
C GLY A 238 16.02 -15.96 -22.83
N ASP A 239 15.98 -14.84 -22.12
CA ASP A 239 17.06 -14.35 -21.28
C ASP A 239 17.01 -14.93 -19.86
N GLY A 240 17.44 -16.18 -19.73
CA GLY A 240 17.60 -16.86 -18.43
C GLY A 240 18.57 -16.14 -17.49
N GLY A 241 19.59 -15.46 -18.03
CA GLY A 241 20.56 -14.70 -17.23
C GLY A 241 19.92 -13.49 -16.55
N GLY A 242 19.17 -12.69 -17.31
CA GLY A 242 18.40 -11.56 -16.79
C GLY A 242 17.23 -12.00 -15.91
N ALA A 243 16.60 -13.14 -16.19
CA ALA A 243 15.60 -13.73 -15.31
C ALA A 243 16.21 -14.10 -13.95
N ALA A 244 17.34 -14.82 -13.95
CA ALA A 244 18.08 -15.15 -12.74
C ALA A 244 18.50 -13.88 -11.96
N HIS A 245 18.95 -12.83 -12.65
CA HIS A 245 19.30 -11.56 -12.01
C HIS A 245 18.09 -10.89 -11.33
N ILE A 246 16.91 -10.84 -11.97
CA ILE A 246 15.69 -10.29 -11.34
C ILE A 246 15.29 -11.12 -10.10
N ALA A 247 15.30 -12.44 -10.20
CA ALA A 247 15.03 -13.31 -9.05
C ALA A 247 16.07 -13.11 -7.93
N ARG A 248 17.33 -12.85 -8.27
CA ARG A 248 18.40 -12.54 -7.32
C ARG A 248 18.19 -11.21 -6.61
N VAL A 249 17.77 -10.16 -7.32
CA VAL A 249 17.45 -8.85 -6.72
C VAL A 249 16.29 -8.96 -5.73
N MET A 250 15.21 -9.67 -6.11
CA MET A 250 14.09 -9.93 -5.20
C MET A 250 14.51 -10.75 -3.97
N TYR A 251 15.37 -11.75 -4.16
CA TYR A 251 15.95 -12.54 -3.07
C TYR A 251 16.80 -11.67 -2.13
N GLU A 252 17.64 -10.77 -2.64
CA GLU A 252 18.48 -9.89 -1.80
C GLU A 252 17.65 -8.88 -1.00
N VAL A 253 16.56 -8.35 -1.58
CA VAL A 253 15.59 -7.53 -0.83
C VAL A 253 14.92 -8.35 0.27
N ALA A 254 14.37 -9.52 -0.08
CA ALA A 254 13.68 -10.38 0.88
C ALA A 254 14.60 -10.82 2.03
N ALA A 255 15.77 -11.39 1.71
CA ALA A 255 16.77 -11.77 2.71
C ALA A 255 17.30 -10.59 3.53
N GLY A 256 17.34 -9.38 2.95
CA GLY A 256 17.64 -8.14 3.65
C GLY A 256 16.67 -7.86 4.80
N LEU A 257 15.38 -8.09 4.56
CA LEU A 257 14.25 -7.80 5.46
C LEU A 257 13.97 -8.87 6.52
N GLN A 258 14.44 -10.13 6.37
CA GLN A 258 14.13 -11.23 7.31
C GLN A 258 14.49 -10.93 8.78
N ALA A 259 15.42 -10.01 9.01
CA ALA A 259 15.82 -9.59 10.36
C ALA A 259 14.84 -8.62 11.05
N ASP A 260 13.94 -7.96 10.30
CA ASP A 260 12.91 -7.07 10.86
C ASP A 260 11.57 -7.83 10.96
N PRO A 261 11.04 -8.09 12.18
CA PRO A 261 9.80 -8.84 12.37
C PRO A 261 8.59 -8.27 11.61
N ARG A 262 8.58 -6.97 11.29
CA ARG A 262 7.45 -6.29 10.62
C ARG A 262 7.31 -6.64 9.15
N PHE A 263 8.39 -7.06 8.51
CA PHE A 263 8.43 -7.51 7.11
C PHE A 263 8.54 -9.04 7.00
N ARG A 264 8.95 -9.69 8.10
CA ARG A 264 9.37 -11.09 8.12
C ARG A 264 8.40 -12.09 7.47
N PRO A 265 7.06 -12.04 7.67
CA PRO A 265 6.16 -13.00 7.04
C PRO A 265 6.25 -13.00 5.51
N GLY A 266 6.35 -11.81 4.89
CA GLY A 266 6.58 -11.68 3.46
C GLY A 266 8.04 -11.94 3.06
N ALA A 267 9.01 -11.50 3.87
CA ALA A 267 10.42 -11.72 3.60
C ALA A 267 10.79 -13.22 3.54
N ASP A 268 10.34 -14.02 4.50
CA ASP A 268 10.59 -15.47 4.53
C ASP A 268 9.93 -16.17 3.32
N ALA A 269 8.70 -15.77 2.97
CA ALA A 269 7.97 -16.30 1.81
C ALA A 269 8.67 -15.98 0.47
N LEU A 270 8.98 -14.70 0.22
CA LEU A 270 9.58 -14.28 -1.05
C LEU A 270 11.01 -14.79 -1.19
N ALA A 271 11.79 -14.84 -0.09
CA ALA A 271 13.13 -15.43 -0.09
C ALA A 271 13.08 -16.92 -0.47
N ALA A 272 12.12 -17.69 0.05
CA ALA A 272 11.97 -19.10 -0.30
C ALA A 272 11.60 -19.30 -1.79
N ILE A 273 10.59 -18.58 -2.29
CA ILE A 273 10.14 -18.65 -3.69
C ILE A 273 11.27 -18.28 -4.67
N THR A 274 11.97 -17.17 -4.40
CA THR A 274 13.06 -16.69 -5.26
C THR A 274 14.31 -17.58 -5.18
N ALA A 275 14.68 -18.07 -3.99
CA ALA A 275 15.78 -19.01 -3.81
C ALA A 275 15.52 -20.39 -4.44
N ALA A 276 14.25 -20.80 -4.60
CA ALA A 276 13.88 -21.96 -5.39
C ALA A 276 14.00 -21.67 -6.89
N SER A 277 13.38 -20.59 -7.37
CA SER A 277 13.40 -20.20 -8.79
C SER A 277 14.81 -19.97 -9.33
N LEU A 278 15.73 -19.41 -8.54
CA LEU A 278 17.16 -19.29 -8.87
C LEU A 278 17.86 -20.64 -9.20
N ARG A 279 17.38 -21.76 -8.67
CA ARG A 279 17.88 -23.11 -8.96
C ARG A 279 17.16 -23.76 -10.15
N LEU A 280 16.00 -23.24 -10.51
CA LEU A 280 15.06 -23.83 -11.47
C LEU A 280 14.89 -22.98 -12.74
N VAL A 281 15.68 -21.92 -12.95
CA VAL A 281 15.60 -21.00 -14.10
C VAL A 281 15.54 -21.72 -15.46
N ASN A 282 16.29 -22.82 -15.63
CA ASN A 282 16.27 -23.62 -16.86
C ASN A 282 14.94 -24.40 -17.04
N GLN A 283 14.28 -24.78 -15.95
CA GLN A 283 12.93 -25.35 -15.97
C GLN A 283 11.86 -24.27 -16.15
N ASP A 284 12.09 -23.06 -15.66
CA ASP A 284 11.21 -21.91 -15.87
C ASP A 284 11.26 -21.41 -17.32
N LEU A 285 12.43 -21.36 -17.94
CA LEU A 285 12.60 -21.16 -19.39
C LEU A 285 11.86 -22.23 -20.20
N ALA A 286 11.81 -23.47 -19.72
CA ALA A 286 11.02 -24.51 -20.34
C ALA A 286 9.51 -24.31 -20.11
N THR A 287 9.10 -23.83 -18.94
CA THR A 287 7.70 -23.73 -18.49
C THR A 287 6.99 -22.47 -19.03
N VAL A 288 7.71 -21.37 -19.26
CA VAL A 288 7.12 -20.10 -19.72
C VAL A 288 6.38 -20.21 -21.07
N ARG A 289 6.68 -21.25 -21.87
CA ARG A 289 5.93 -21.60 -23.10
C ARG A 289 4.45 -21.90 -22.86
N TYR A 290 4.07 -22.23 -21.62
CA TYR A 290 2.69 -22.45 -21.20
C TYR A 290 2.00 -21.18 -20.68
N GLY A 291 2.65 -20.01 -20.81
CA GLY A 291 2.12 -18.70 -20.42
C GLY A 291 2.65 -18.18 -19.08
N PRO A 292 2.36 -16.90 -18.75
CA PRO A 292 2.81 -16.27 -17.52
C PRO A 292 2.26 -16.97 -16.27
N ASP A 293 0.98 -17.36 -16.30
CA ASP A 293 0.29 -17.97 -15.16
C ASP A 293 0.90 -19.31 -14.74
N ALA A 294 1.49 -20.07 -15.67
CA ALA A 294 2.21 -21.30 -15.35
C ALA A 294 3.40 -21.04 -14.41
N ILE A 295 4.12 -19.92 -14.61
CA ILE A 295 5.21 -19.50 -13.73
C ILE A 295 4.68 -18.94 -12.40
N VAL A 296 3.54 -18.24 -12.40
CA VAL A 296 2.88 -17.78 -11.16
C VAL A 296 2.44 -18.97 -10.29
N GLN A 297 1.87 -20.02 -10.90
CA GLN A 297 1.49 -21.25 -10.19
C GLN A 297 2.72 -22.04 -9.70
N GLU A 298 3.82 -22.05 -10.46
CA GLU A 298 5.11 -22.57 -9.98
C GLU A 298 5.64 -21.78 -8.77
N TRP A 299 5.58 -20.44 -8.81
CA TRP A 299 6.00 -19.59 -7.70
C TRP A 299 5.16 -19.84 -6.44
N ARG A 300 3.84 -20.05 -6.59
CA ARG A 300 2.96 -20.46 -5.48
C ARG A 300 3.34 -21.84 -4.93
N ARG A 301 3.59 -22.84 -5.79
CA ARG A 301 4.05 -24.19 -5.38
C ARG A 301 5.41 -24.20 -4.68
N ARG A 302 6.25 -23.18 -4.92
CA ARG A 302 7.58 -23.03 -4.30
C ARG A 302 7.54 -22.33 -2.93
N CYS A 303 6.39 -21.83 -2.50
CA CYS A 303 6.23 -21.24 -1.17
C CYS A 303 6.05 -22.34 -0.11
N PRO A 304 6.94 -22.44 0.90
CA PRO A 304 6.77 -23.38 2.01
C PRO A 304 5.49 -23.09 2.81
N ALA A 305 4.88 -24.13 3.40
CA ALA A 305 3.61 -23.99 4.12
C ALA A 305 3.73 -23.06 5.35
N GLU A 306 4.90 -23.04 5.99
CA GLU A 306 5.27 -22.13 7.07
C GLU A 306 5.28 -20.65 6.70
N PHE A 307 5.37 -20.33 5.40
CA PHE A 307 5.40 -18.95 4.90
C PHE A 307 4.19 -18.64 3.99
N ALA A 308 3.13 -19.45 4.06
CA ALA A 308 1.96 -19.32 3.18
C ALA A 308 1.05 -18.11 3.49
N THR A 309 1.12 -17.51 4.68
CA THR A 309 0.18 -16.43 5.11
C THR A 309 0.06 -15.26 4.13
N PRO A 310 1.15 -14.69 3.56
CA PRO A 310 1.03 -13.61 2.58
C PRO A 310 0.48 -14.09 1.23
N MET A 311 0.59 -15.37 0.89
CA MET A 311 -0.04 -15.94 -0.31
C MET A 311 -1.56 -15.85 -0.25
N VAL A 312 -2.17 -15.90 0.95
CA VAL A 312 -3.63 -15.88 1.12
C VAL A 312 -4.22 -14.56 0.62
N ARG A 313 -3.54 -13.43 0.85
CA ARG A 313 -3.90 -12.10 0.32
C ARG A 313 -4.02 -12.10 -1.21
N ASP A 314 -3.14 -12.86 -1.87
CA ASP A 314 -2.98 -12.84 -3.33
C ASP A 314 -3.75 -13.95 -4.06
N THR A 315 -4.01 -15.07 -3.38
CA THR A 315 -4.71 -16.26 -3.93
C THR A 315 -6.17 -16.36 -3.50
N ALA A 316 -6.49 -15.99 -2.25
CA ALA A 316 -7.81 -16.13 -1.65
C ALA A 316 -8.19 -14.85 -0.87
N PRO A 317 -8.32 -13.68 -1.53
CA PRO A 317 -8.58 -12.40 -0.86
C PRO A 317 -9.88 -12.40 -0.02
N GLY A 318 -10.83 -13.28 -0.32
CA GLY A 318 -12.04 -13.48 0.50
C GLY A 318 -11.76 -14.13 1.86
N GLU A 319 -10.90 -15.14 1.91
CA GLU A 319 -10.47 -15.75 3.19
C GLU A 319 -9.48 -14.84 3.92
N TYR A 320 -8.63 -14.11 3.19
CA TYR A 320 -7.81 -13.05 3.79
C TYR A 320 -8.66 -11.97 4.48
N LEU A 321 -9.77 -11.53 3.85
CA LEU A 321 -10.73 -10.60 4.46
C LEU A 321 -11.27 -11.15 5.80
N ARG A 322 -11.63 -12.45 5.85
CA ARG A 322 -12.19 -13.10 7.04
C ARG A 322 -11.17 -13.22 8.17
N LEU A 323 -9.91 -13.56 7.86
CA LEU A 323 -8.81 -13.62 8.83
C LEU A 323 -8.41 -12.22 9.33
N ALA A 324 -8.30 -11.23 8.45
CA ALA A 324 -7.99 -9.85 8.84
C ALA A 324 -9.14 -9.18 9.63
N LEU A 325 -10.39 -9.58 9.38
CA LEU A 325 -11.55 -9.13 10.14
C LEU A 325 -11.59 -9.75 11.55
N TYR A 326 -11.18 -11.01 11.72
CA TYR A 326 -10.95 -11.61 13.05
C TYR A 326 -9.91 -10.80 13.83
N ASP A 327 -8.79 -10.45 13.17
CA ASP A 327 -7.70 -9.69 13.79
C ASP A 327 -8.15 -8.27 14.18
N LEU A 328 -8.93 -7.60 13.31
CA LEU A 328 -9.55 -6.31 13.62
C LEU A 328 -10.46 -6.40 14.85
N GLN A 329 -11.29 -7.45 14.94
CA GLN A 329 -12.18 -7.66 16.07
C GLN A 329 -11.39 -7.86 17.38
N GLN A 330 -10.28 -8.61 17.36
CA GLN A 330 -9.40 -8.74 18.53
C GLN A 330 -8.74 -7.40 18.91
N ILE A 331 -8.25 -6.62 17.94
CA ILE A 331 -7.61 -5.31 18.20
C ILE A 331 -8.63 -4.33 18.79
N VAL A 332 -9.83 -4.24 18.19
CA VAL A 332 -10.91 -3.37 18.70
C VAL A 332 -11.34 -3.78 20.11
N ALA A 333 -11.45 -5.09 20.41
CA ALA A 333 -11.77 -5.56 21.76
C ALA A 333 -10.69 -5.19 22.79
N ALA A 334 -9.41 -5.26 22.42
CA ALA A 334 -8.31 -4.85 23.29
C ALA A 334 -8.33 -3.34 23.58
N LEU A 335 -8.58 -2.51 22.56
CA LEU A 335 -8.65 -1.05 22.68
C LEU A 335 -9.89 -0.58 23.47
N THR A 336 -11.06 -1.19 23.24
CA THR A 336 -12.31 -0.69 23.84
C THR A 336 -12.56 -1.23 25.25
N GLY A 337 -11.83 -2.27 25.67
CA GLY A 337 -12.05 -3.00 26.91
C GLY A 337 -13.41 -3.73 26.96
N PRO A 338 -13.78 -4.30 28.13
CA PRO A 338 -15.08 -4.91 28.34
C PRO A 338 -16.19 -3.84 28.40
N ARG A 339 -17.05 -3.81 27.37
CA ARG A 339 -18.22 -2.94 27.32
C ARG A 339 -19.40 -3.48 28.13
N PRO A 340 -20.35 -2.61 28.54
CA PRO A 340 -21.61 -3.02 29.15
C PRO A 340 -22.54 -3.63 28.08
N ALA A 341 -22.41 -4.94 27.87
CA ALA A 341 -23.21 -5.68 26.91
C ALA A 341 -24.72 -5.54 27.16
N ALA A 342 -25.49 -5.45 26.07
CA ALA A 342 -26.94 -5.65 26.12
C ALA A 342 -27.26 -7.07 26.65
N PRO A 343 -28.42 -7.29 27.32
CA PRO A 343 -28.74 -8.55 28.02
C PRO A 343 -28.99 -9.78 27.11
N ALA A 344 -28.57 -9.73 25.84
CA ALA A 344 -28.51 -10.86 24.93
C ALA A 344 -27.15 -10.87 24.20
N ARG A 345 -26.35 -11.92 24.45
CA ARG A 345 -25.08 -12.26 23.79
C ARG A 345 -23.98 -11.19 23.87
N GLY A 346 -23.24 -11.18 24.98
CA GLY A 346 -22.04 -10.34 25.15
C GLY A 346 -20.94 -10.64 24.12
N HIS A 347 -20.65 -11.92 23.87
CA HIS A 347 -19.72 -12.38 22.83
C HIS A 347 -19.97 -11.79 21.42
N ASP A 348 -21.22 -11.46 21.06
CA ASP A 348 -21.53 -10.82 19.77
C ASP A 348 -21.10 -9.35 19.70
N GLU A 349 -20.76 -8.70 20.81
CA GLU A 349 -20.34 -7.29 20.84
C GLU A 349 -18.98 -7.07 20.15
N VAL A 350 -18.00 -7.93 20.40
CA VAL A 350 -16.67 -7.86 19.76
C VAL A 350 -16.77 -7.93 18.23
N ARG A 351 -17.59 -8.85 17.71
CA ARG A 351 -17.88 -8.98 16.27
C ARG A 351 -18.55 -7.71 15.72
N ARG A 352 -19.60 -7.21 16.41
CA ARG A 352 -20.32 -5.99 16.02
C ARG A 352 -19.44 -4.74 16.03
N ALA A 353 -18.52 -4.61 16.98
CA ALA A 353 -17.60 -3.48 17.07
C ALA A 353 -16.58 -3.48 15.91
N GLY A 354 -15.96 -4.63 15.60
CA GLY A 354 -15.05 -4.73 14.44
C GLY A 354 -15.75 -4.49 13.09
N ILE A 355 -16.99 -4.99 12.94
CA ILE A 355 -17.82 -4.69 11.77
C ILE A 355 -18.16 -3.21 11.67
N ALA A 356 -18.46 -2.53 12.79
CA ALA A 356 -18.75 -1.11 12.78
C ALA A 356 -17.54 -0.26 12.36
N VAL A 357 -16.31 -0.65 12.74
CA VAL A 357 -15.08 0.01 12.28
C VAL A 357 -14.89 -0.18 10.77
N LEU A 358 -15.05 -1.41 10.26
CA LEU A 358 -14.99 -1.67 8.80
C LEU A 358 -16.09 -0.94 8.01
N ALA A 359 -17.27 -0.75 8.62
CA ALA A 359 -18.38 0.01 8.02
C ALA A 359 -18.06 1.50 7.84
N ALA A 360 -17.16 2.08 8.65
CA ALA A 360 -16.77 3.49 8.54
C ALA A 360 -16.02 3.77 7.23
N ASP A 361 -15.12 2.87 6.82
CA ASP A 361 -14.40 2.98 5.53
C ASP A 361 -15.33 2.69 4.34
N LEU A 362 -16.24 1.72 4.49
CA LEU A 362 -17.23 1.37 3.46
C LEU A 362 -18.32 2.44 3.26
N GLN A 363 -18.50 3.37 4.19
CA GLN A 363 -19.46 4.48 4.06
C GLN A 363 -19.15 5.37 2.84
N ALA A 364 -17.90 5.45 2.41
CA ALA A 364 -17.47 6.17 1.21
C ALA A 364 -17.72 5.39 -0.11
N ALA A 365 -17.93 4.07 -0.03
CA ALA A 365 -18.20 3.20 -1.19
C ALA A 365 -19.31 2.17 -0.92
N PRO A 366 -20.57 2.56 -0.64
CA PRO A 366 -21.64 1.61 -0.27
C PRO A 366 -21.92 0.54 -1.32
N GLY A 367 -21.65 0.82 -2.61
CA GLY A 367 -21.76 -0.14 -3.70
C GLY A 367 -20.81 -1.34 -3.62
N ALA A 368 -19.77 -1.30 -2.77
CA ALA A 368 -18.90 -2.44 -2.51
C ALA A 368 -19.57 -3.53 -1.66
N LEU A 369 -20.61 -3.20 -0.88
CA LEU A 369 -21.21 -4.08 0.13
C LEU A 369 -21.63 -5.47 -0.40
N PRO A 370 -22.29 -5.63 -1.57
CA PRO A 370 -22.69 -6.94 -2.09
C PRO A 370 -21.52 -7.89 -2.35
N ALA A 371 -20.35 -7.36 -2.73
CA ALA A 371 -19.15 -8.17 -2.97
C ALA A 371 -18.57 -8.79 -1.68
N LEU A 372 -18.85 -8.14 -0.53
CA LEU A 372 -18.39 -8.55 0.80
C LEU A 372 -19.41 -9.45 1.51
N GLN A 373 -20.72 -9.27 1.28
CA GLN A 373 -21.78 -10.02 1.97
C GLN A 373 -21.57 -11.55 1.94
N ARG A 374 -21.06 -12.10 0.83
CA ARG A 374 -20.75 -13.54 0.69
C ARG A 374 -19.58 -14.06 1.55
N TRP A 375 -18.77 -13.17 2.14
CA TRP A 375 -17.63 -13.51 2.99
C TRP A 375 -17.90 -13.27 4.49
N LEU A 376 -19.05 -12.68 4.82
CA LEU A 376 -19.46 -12.36 6.19
C LEU A 376 -20.47 -13.40 6.70
N ASP A 377 -20.51 -13.64 8.00
CA ASP A 377 -21.63 -14.34 8.63
C ASP A 377 -22.91 -13.47 8.59
N ALA A 378 -24.07 -14.12 8.74
CA ALA A 378 -25.35 -13.43 8.64
C ALA A 378 -25.56 -12.33 9.69
N ASP A 379 -24.94 -12.41 10.88
CA ASP A 379 -25.01 -11.33 11.88
C ASP A 379 -24.10 -10.16 11.50
N SER A 380 -22.88 -10.45 11.03
CA SER A 380 -21.95 -9.45 10.50
C SER A 380 -22.54 -8.69 9.31
N ALA A 381 -23.16 -9.40 8.35
CA ALA A 381 -23.81 -8.80 7.19
C ALA A 381 -25.01 -7.91 7.61
N ARG A 382 -25.86 -8.40 8.53
CA ARG A 382 -26.96 -7.60 9.13
C ARG A 382 -26.43 -6.37 9.86
N THR A 383 -25.38 -6.51 10.65
CA THR A 383 -24.77 -5.41 11.41
C THR A 383 -24.18 -4.37 10.47
N MET A 384 -23.43 -4.79 9.45
CA MET A 384 -22.87 -3.91 8.42
C MET A 384 -23.97 -3.08 7.74
N GLN A 385 -25.05 -3.73 7.28
CA GLN A 385 -26.19 -3.06 6.67
C GLN A 385 -26.87 -2.09 7.66
N ALA A 386 -27.11 -2.50 8.90
CA ALA A 386 -27.78 -1.66 9.90
C ALA A 386 -26.93 -0.42 10.28
N VAL A 387 -25.62 -0.59 10.47
CA VAL A 387 -24.72 0.53 10.78
C VAL A 387 -24.64 1.49 9.59
N LEU A 388 -24.52 1.00 8.36
CA LEU A 388 -24.48 1.84 7.15
C LEU A 388 -25.80 2.55 6.84
N SER A 389 -26.95 1.94 7.18
CA SER A 389 -28.29 2.47 6.83
C SER A 389 -28.86 3.44 7.87
N ASP A 390 -28.49 3.30 9.14
CA ASP A 390 -29.00 4.12 10.25
C ASP A 390 -27.93 5.09 10.79
N PRO A 391 -28.06 6.41 10.58
CA PRO A 391 -27.17 7.43 11.16
C PRO A 391 -27.23 7.52 12.68
N ALA A 392 -28.32 7.08 13.32
CA ALA A 392 -28.49 7.09 14.78
C ALA A 392 -27.95 5.81 15.46
N ASN A 393 -27.43 4.85 14.68
CA ASN A 393 -26.96 3.57 15.19
C ASN A 393 -25.83 3.78 16.22
N PRO A 394 -25.95 3.24 17.46
CA PRO A 394 -24.99 3.51 18.53
C PRO A 394 -23.57 3.05 18.20
N LEU A 395 -23.39 2.08 17.30
CA LEU A 395 -22.05 1.63 16.87
C LEU A 395 -21.30 2.69 16.04
N ARG A 396 -21.97 3.73 15.51
CA ARG A 396 -21.30 4.92 14.93
C ARG A 396 -20.60 5.80 15.99
N SER A 397 -20.58 5.40 17.26
CA SER A 397 -19.63 5.93 18.25
C SER A 397 -18.18 5.46 18.03
N LEU A 398 -17.99 4.36 17.26
CA LEU A 398 -16.67 3.85 16.85
C LEU A 398 -16.15 4.48 15.55
N TRP A 399 -16.89 5.42 14.96
CA TRP A 399 -16.51 6.07 13.71
C TRP A 399 -15.66 7.31 13.97
N PRO A 400 -14.59 7.55 13.19
CA PRO A 400 -13.86 8.81 13.21
C PRO A 400 -14.75 10.03 12.95
N ARG A 401 -14.37 11.17 13.51
CA ARG A 401 -15.02 12.48 13.31
C ARG A 401 -13.95 13.54 13.15
N ASP A 402 -14.13 14.43 12.19
CA ASP A 402 -13.22 15.57 11.95
C ASP A 402 -11.73 15.15 11.81
N GLY A 403 -11.49 13.99 11.17
CA GLY A 403 -10.15 13.40 11.01
C GLY A 403 -9.55 12.77 12.27
N ARG A 404 -10.29 12.69 13.38
CA ARG A 404 -9.83 12.14 14.67
C ARG A 404 -10.42 10.78 14.99
N LEU A 405 -9.59 9.94 15.61
CA LEU A 405 -10.00 8.66 16.19
C LEU A 405 -10.94 8.93 17.38
N PRO A 406 -12.06 8.20 17.55
CA PRO A 406 -12.97 8.41 18.67
C PRO A 406 -12.35 7.90 19.98
N ASP A 407 -12.74 8.49 21.11
CA ASP A 407 -12.09 8.26 22.41
C ASP A 407 -12.03 6.77 22.80
N ALA A 408 -13.05 5.98 22.44
CA ALA A 408 -13.14 4.55 22.73
C ALA A 408 -12.22 3.65 21.85
N LEU A 409 -11.43 4.24 20.95
CA LEU A 409 -10.38 3.56 20.16
C LEU A 409 -9.00 4.19 20.34
N ARG A 410 -8.88 5.29 21.10
CA ARG A 410 -7.57 5.88 21.45
C ARG A 410 -6.85 5.01 22.47
N SER A 411 -5.53 5.03 22.43
CA SER A 411 -4.65 4.36 23.37
C SER A 411 -3.28 5.03 23.36
N ASP A 412 -2.63 5.06 24.52
CA ASP A 412 -1.22 5.47 24.64
C ASP A 412 -0.24 4.37 24.17
N ASP A 413 -0.76 3.22 23.72
CA ASP A 413 0.01 2.11 23.13
C ASP A 413 0.19 2.30 21.60
N PRO A 414 1.40 2.64 21.11
CA PRO A 414 1.66 2.83 19.70
C PRO A 414 1.63 1.52 18.90
N ASP A 415 1.91 0.37 19.50
CA ASP A 415 1.89 -0.93 18.82
C ASP A 415 0.44 -1.41 18.60
N ALA A 416 -0.47 -1.13 19.55
CA ALA A 416 -1.90 -1.37 19.38
C ALA A 416 -2.51 -0.47 18.28
N LEU A 417 -2.15 0.82 18.24
CA LEU A 417 -2.59 1.74 17.18
C LEU A 417 -1.95 1.38 15.82
N ALA A 418 -0.66 1.04 15.76
CA ALA A 418 -0.02 0.59 14.51
C ALA A 418 -0.67 -0.70 13.98
N ALA A 419 -1.05 -1.64 14.85
CA ALA A 419 -1.79 -2.83 14.47
C ALA A 419 -3.20 -2.51 13.96
N LEU A 420 -3.92 -1.58 14.60
CA LEU A 420 -5.22 -1.10 14.11
C LEU A 420 -5.08 -0.49 12.71
N LEU A 421 -4.06 0.34 12.49
CA LEU A 421 -3.80 0.99 11.20
C LEU A 421 -3.50 -0.06 10.12
N ALA A 422 -2.52 -0.94 10.34
CA ALA A 422 -2.15 -1.98 9.37
C ALA A 422 -3.32 -2.89 8.99
N THR A 423 -4.13 -3.28 9.99
CA THR A 423 -5.27 -4.17 9.79
C THR A 423 -6.40 -3.47 9.04
N THR A 424 -6.76 -2.23 9.42
CA THR A 424 -7.83 -1.46 8.74
C THR A 424 -7.41 -1.06 7.32
N TYR A 425 -6.16 -0.64 7.10
CA TYR A 425 -5.66 -0.31 5.77
C TYR A 425 -5.65 -1.53 4.84
N THR A 426 -5.14 -2.68 5.32
CA THR A 426 -5.10 -3.89 4.48
C THR A 426 -6.49 -4.50 4.25
N LEU A 427 -7.42 -4.38 5.21
CA LEU A 427 -8.85 -4.66 4.97
C LEU A 427 -9.42 -3.73 3.90
N GLY A 428 -9.07 -2.44 3.93
CA GLY A 428 -9.36 -1.44 2.90
C GLY A 428 -8.98 -1.92 1.50
N LEU A 429 -7.70 -2.26 1.31
CA LEU A 429 -7.18 -2.77 0.03
C LEU A 429 -7.84 -4.10 -0.38
N THR A 430 -8.14 -4.97 0.58
CA THR A 430 -8.79 -6.26 0.33
C THR A 430 -10.23 -6.09 -0.13
N TRP A 431 -11.00 -5.19 0.49
CA TRP A 431 -12.39 -4.94 0.06
C TRP A 431 -12.43 -4.21 -1.28
N CYS A 432 -11.52 -3.27 -1.53
CA CYS A 432 -11.35 -2.64 -2.85
C CYS A 432 -11.12 -3.68 -3.95
N ARG A 433 -10.19 -4.63 -3.73
CA ARG A 433 -9.91 -5.74 -4.65
C ARG A 433 -11.12 -6.67 -4.83
N LEU A 434 -11.86 -6.99 -3.77
CA LEU A 434 -13.05 -7.85 -3.86
C LEU A 434 -14.22 -7.19 -4.58
N ALA A 435 -14.38 -5.87 -4.46
CA ALA A 435 -15.42 -5.08 -5.10
C ALA A 435 -15.03 -4.53 -6.49
N GLN A 436 -13.76 -4.66 -6.90
CA GLN A 436 -13.19 -4.06 -8.11
C GLN A 436 -13.31 -2.51 -8.13
N VAL A 437 -13.16 -1.90 -6.95
CA VAL A 437 -13.19 -0.44 -6.74
C VAL A 437 -11.75 0.04 -6.48
N PRO A 438 -11.28 1.14 -7.08
CA PRO A 438 -9.95 1.69 -6.79
C PRO A 438 -9.86 2.22 -5.34
N PRO A 439 -8.73 2.04 -4.65
CA PRO A 439 -8.54 2.58 -3.30
C PRO A 439 -8.42 4.13 -3.33
N PRO A 440 -8.84 4.85 -2.28
CA PRO A 440 -8.69 6.30 -2.19
C PRO A 440 -7.21 6.71 -2.14
N ALA A 441 -6.81 7.69 -2.95
CA ALA A 441 -5.43 8.21 -2.97
C ALA A 441 -5.00 8.86 -1.64
N THR A 442 -5.96 9.30 -0.82
CA THR A 442 -5.74 9.87 0.52
C THR A 442 -5.86 8.83 1.64
N GLY A 443 -5.95 7.53 1.32
CA GLY A 443 -6.20 6.46 2.29
C GLY A 443 -7.65 6.41 2.79
N PHE A 444 -7.99 5.40 3.60
CA PHE A 444 -9.34 5.23 4.14
C PHE A 444 -9.55 6.00 5.45
N VAL A 445 -10.80 6.20 5.85
CA VAL A 445 -11.20 7.10 6.94
C VAL A 445 -10.65 6.67 8.30
N VAL A 446 -10.67 5.36 8.61
CA VAL A 446 -10.11 4.84 9.86
C VAL A 446 -8.58 4.86 9.86
N PRO A 447 -7.86 4.34 8.84
CA PRO A 447 -6.41 4.51 8.72
C PRO A 447 -5.94 5.96 8.85
N GLN A 448 -6.59 6.92 8.18
CA GLN A 448 -6.27 8.35 8.32
C GLN A 448 -6.42 8.84 9.77
N ALA A 449 -7.50 8.47 10.44
CA ALA A 449 -7.77 8.87 11.82
C ALA A 449 -6.78 8.26 12.83
N VAL A 450 -6.31 7.02 12.59
CA VAL A 450 -5.26 6.38 13.39
C VAL A 450 -3.89 6.99 13.09
N ALA A 451 -3.59 7.33 11.83
CA ALA A 451 -2.37 8.03 11.43
C ALA A 451 -2.24 9.38 12.14
N ALA A 452 -3.33 10.18 12.16
CA ALA A 452 -3.38 11.49 12.84
C ALA A 452 -3.25 11.42 14.37
N GLU A 453 -3.48 10.24 14.97
CA GLU A 453 -3.26 9.97 16.38
C GLU A 453 -1.81 9.53 16.64
N LEU A 454 -1.30 8.59 15.84
CA LEU A 454 0.09 8.10 15.90
C LEU A 454 1.13 9.21 15.64
N THR A 455 0.85 10.17 14.75
CA THR A 455 1.73 11.32 14.49
C THR A 455 1.44 12.52 15.41
N SER A 456 0.59 12.37 16.43
CA SER A 456 0.29 13.45 17.37
C SER A 456 1.50 13.76 18.28
N PRO A 457 1.67 15.00 18.78
CA PRO A 457 2.75 15.33 19.73
C PRO A 457 2.72 14.56 21.05
N ALA A 458 1.63 13.85 21.37
CA ALA A 458 1.56 12.94 22.52
C ALA A 458 2.22 11.59 22.21
N MET A 459 2.03 11.08 20.98
CA MET A 459 2.56 9.79 20.51
C MET A 459 3.93 9.90 19.81
N HIS A 460 4.34 11.11 19.43
CA HIS A 460 5.66 11.42 18.86
C HIS A 460 6.39 12.44 19.74
N THR A 461 7.21 11.92 20.66
CA THR A 461 8.31 12.72 21.24
C THR A 461 9.41 12.81 20.16
N PRO A 462 9.77 14.02 19.66
CA PRO A 462 10.90 14.15 18.74
C PRO A 462 12.21 13.77 19.45
N PRO A 463 13.23 13.26 18.74
CA PRO A 463 14.52 12.94 19.34
C PRO A 463 15.15 14.18 19.99
N SER A 464 15.82 13.99 21.12
CA SER A 464 16.54 15.06 21.81
C SER A 464 17.67 15.63 20.95
N THR A 465 17.88 16.94 21.04
CA THR A 465 18.69 17.74 20.10
C THR A 465 20.17 17.37 19.98
N ASP A 466 20.68 16.48 20.82
CA ASP A 466 22.09 16.07 20.88
C ASP A 466 22.35 14.67 20.30
N GLU A 467 21.33 13.86 19.99
CA GLU A 467 21.49 12.50 19.44
C GLU A 467 21.07 12.43 17.96
N LEU A 468 22.00 12.80 17.07
CA LEU A 468 21.91 12.49 15.64
C LEU A 468 21.81 10.97 15.45
N SER A 469 20.75 10.49 14.79
CA SER A 469 20.63 9.06 14.53
C SER A 469 21.69 8.60 13.53
N ALA A 470 22.03 7.31 13.57
CA ALA A 470 22.91 6.72 12.57
C ALA A 470 22.38 6.88 11.14
N TRP A 471 21.06 7.06 10.95
CA TRP A 471 20.49 7.39 9.65
C TRP A 471 20.71 8.86 9.25
N ASP A 472 20.59 9.81 10.18
CA ASP A 472 20.87 11.23 9.89
C ASP A 472 22.34 11.44 9.48
N ILE A 473 23.25 10.70 10.12
CA ILE A 473 24.68 10.67 9.76
C ILE A 473 24.86 10.10 8.33
N ILE A 474 24.16 9.01 7.98
CA ILE A 474 24.19 8.43 6.63
C ILE A 474 23.56 9.39 5.59
N LYS A 475 22.48 10.09 5.94
CA LYS A 475 21.78 11.05 5.09
C LYS A 475 22.67 12.26 4.80
N ALA A 476 23.25 12.87 5.82
CA ALA A 476 24.25 13.94 5.68
C ALA A 476 25.48 13.49 4.88
N ALA A 477 25.99 12.27 5.10
CA ALA A 477 27.11 11.73 4.33
C ALA A 477 26.76 11.49 2.84
N ARG A 478 25.53 11.05 2.53
CA ARG A 478 25.05 10.90 1.14
C ARG A 478 24.84 12.26 0.47
N GLU A 479 24.34 13.26 1.19
CA GLU A 479 24.20 14.64 0.70
C GLU A 479 25.58 15.27 0.45
N HIS A 480 26.56 15.07 1.34
CA HIS A 480 27.94 15.51 1.16
C HIS A 480 28.62 14.85 -0.07
N LEU A 481 28.53 13.51 -0.19
CA LEU A 481 29.04 12.76 -1.34
C LEU A 481 28.28 13.03 -2.65
N ALA A 482 27.10 13.64 -2.60
CA ALA A 482 26.40 14.15 -3.78
C ALA A 482 26.88 15.56 -4.16
N ALA A 483 27.10 16.44 -3.18
CA ALA A 483 27.69 17.77 -3.39
C ALA A 483 29.12 17.69 -3.94
N GLU A 484 29.94 16.75 -3.47
CA GLU A 484 31.29 16.48 -4.02
C GLU A 484 31.27 15.97 -5.48
N ARG A 485 30.12 15.50 -5.98
CA ARG A 485 29.90 15.12 -7.38
C ARG A 485 29.31 16.26 -8.23
N GLY A 486 29.40 17.50 -7.74
CA GLY A 486 29.13 18.72 -8.52
C GLY A 486 29.97 18.85 -9.80
N PRO A 487 29.67 19.82 -10.68
CA PRO A 487 30.06 19.81 -12.09
C PRO A 487 31.56 20.11 -12.34
N GLY A 488 32.40 19.11 -12.07
CA GLY A 488 33.83 19.07 -12.46
C GLY A 488 34.36 17.65 -12.70
N GLY A 489 33.51 16.62 -12.56
CA GLY A 489 33.88 15.20 -12.60
C GLY A 489 34.07 14.56 -13.97
N ASP A 490 34.03 15.33 -15.06
CA ASP A 490 34.29 14.84 -16.43
C ASP A 490 35.71 15.26 -16.89
N GLN A 491 36.72 14.76 -16.17
CA GLN A 491 38.12 14.98 -16.51
C GLN A 491 38.49 14.00 -17.64
N PRO A 492 38.88 14.47 -18.84
CA PRO A 492 39.07 13.59 -19.99
C PRO A 492 40.20 12.60 -19.72
N VAL A 493 39.90 11.30 -19.89
CA VAL A 493 40.91 10.24 -19.86
C VAL A 493 41.97 10.59 -20.89
N ALA A 494 43.21 10.77 -20.44
CA ALA A 494 44.32 11.20 -21.28
C ALA A 494 44.47 10.23 -22.48
N PRO A 495 44.70 10.75 -23.71
CA PRO A 495 44.68 9.93 -24.90
C PRO A 495 45.74 8.81 -24.81
N VAL A 496 45.30 7.58 -25.02
CA VAL A 496 46.17 6.40 -25.07
C VAL A 496 47.21 6.61 -26.18
N PRO A 497 48.52 6.60 -25.89
CA PRO A 497 49.54 6.74 -26.92
C PRO A 497 49.45 5.56 -27.91
N GLU A 498 49.40 5.85 -29.21
CA GLU A 498 49.40 4.79 -30.23
C GLU A 498 50.69 3.97 -30.16
N PRO A 499 50.62 2.64 -30.39
CA PRO A 499 51.76 1.76 -30.24
C PRO A 499 52.82 2.00 -31.32
N ALA A 500 53.96 2.56 -30.93
CA ALA A 500 55.15 2.61 -31.76
C ALA A 500 55.59 1.19 -32.13
N ARG A 501 55.52 0.87 -33.43
CA ARG A 501 56.04 -0.39 -33.97
C ARG A 501 57.57 -0.35 -34.00
N ASP A 502 58.22 -1.03 -33.06
CA ASP A 502 59.27 -2.01 -33.38
C ASP A 502 59.78 -2.77 -32.14
N ALA A 503 60.51 -3.88 -32.39
CA ALA A 503 61.13 -4.77 -31.41
C ALA A 503 60.15 -5.69 -30.61
N PRO A 504 60.64 -6.77 -29.96
CA PRO A 504 60.74 -8.06 -30.65
C PRO A 504 59.90 -9.19 -30.02
N GLY A 505 59.90 -10.36 -30.68
CA GLY A 505 59.04 -11.51 -30.37
C GLY A 505 59.27 -12.21 -29.00
N PRO A 506 58.33 -13.07 -28.59
CA PRO A 506 58.17 -13.49 -27.19
C PRO A 506 59.12 -14.62 -26.74
N PRO A 507 59.68 -14.55 -25.52
CA PRO A 507 60.24 -15.70 -24.82
C PRO A 507 59.12 -16.57 -24.17
N PRO A 508 59.38 -17.86 -23.88
CA PRO A 508 58.38 -18.80 -23.36
C PRO A 508 58.05 -18.62 -21.87
N ALA A 509 56.93 -19.20 -21.45
CA ALA A 509 56.35 -19.03 -20.12
C ALA A 509 57.17 -19.66 -18.97
N VAL A 510 57.19 -18.97 -17.84
CA VAL A 510 57.67 -19.46 -16.53
C VAL A 510 56.64 -19.05 -15.46
N ALA A 511 56.36 -19.93 -14.51
CA ALA A 511 55.34 -19.71 -13.48
C ALA A 511 55.78 -18.65 -12.42
N PRO A 512 54.84 -17.87 -11.83
CA PRO A 512 55.18 -16.88 -10.81
C PRO A 512 55.66 -17.51 -9.50
N ALA A 513 56.75 -16.97 -8.96
CA ALA A 513 57.29 -17.31 -7.65
C ALA A 513 56.63 -16.49 -6.52
N PRO A 514 56.63 -16.95 -5.25
CA PRO A 514 56.00 -16.25 -4.13
C PRO A 514 56.77 -14.98 -3.70
N PRO A 515 56.08 -14.00 -3.06
CA PRO A 515 56.68 -12.75 -2.60
C PRO A 515 57.66 -12.94 -1.42
N PRO A 516 58.62 -12.01 -1.21
CA PRO A 516 59.66 -12.12 -0.20
C PRO A 516 59.17 -11.84 1.23
N ALA A 517 59.90 -12.39 2.22
CA ALA A 517 59.53 -12.35 3.64
C ALA A 517 59.92 -11.03 4.35
N ALA A 518 59.12 -10.67 5.36
CA ALA A 518 59.42 -9.59 6.29
C ALA A 518 60.36 -10.05 7.44
N ALA A 519 60.98 -9.08 8.12
CA ALA A 519 61.89 -9.33 9.24
C ALA A 519 61.19 -9.90 10.49
N PRO A 520 61.89 -10.70 11.33
CA PRO A 520 61.25 -11.44 12.43
C PRO A 520 60.86 -10.56 13.62
N MET A 521 59.61 -10.68 14.06
CA MET A 521 59.16 -10.27 15.39
C MET A 521 59.57 -11.30 16.46
N PRO A 522 59.74 -10.89 17.74
CA PRO A 522 59.89 -11.83 18.85
C PRO A 522 58.62 -12.68 19.05
N PRO A 523 58.74 -13.93 19.53
CA PRO A 523 57.61 -14.85 19.64
C PRO A 523 56.61 -14.44 20.75
N PRO A 524 55.29 -14.64 20.53
CA PRO A 524 54.29 -14.45 21.57
C PRO A 524 54.35 -15.55 22.64
N ALA A 525 53.89 -15.23 23.85
CA ALA A 525 53.76 -16.17 24.96
C ALA A 525 52.65 -17.21 24.73
N PRO A 526 52.72 -18.41 25.34
CA PRO A 526 51.65 -19.40 25.28
C PRO A 526 50.36 -18.89 25.97
N PRO A 527 49.17 -19.35 25.53
CA PRO A 527 47.90 -18.84 26.03
C PRO A 527 47.59 -19.30 27.46
N GLU A 528 47.11 -18.37 28.29
CA GLU A 528 46.54 -18.67 29.61
C GLU A 528 45.14 -19.30 29.49
N PRO A 529 44.72 -20.16 30.44
CA PRO A 529 43.38 -20.75 30.46
C PRO A 529 42.29 -19.72 30.81
N PRO A 530 41.03 -19.92 30.38
CA PRO A 530 39.95 -18.94 30.56
C PRO A 530 39.59 -18.74 32.04
N VAL A 531 39.58 -17.49 32.48
CA VAL A 531 39.14 -17.07 33.81
C VAL A 531 37.62 -17.20 33.93
N GLN A 532 37.16 -17.82 35.02
CA GLN A 532 35.73 -18.01 35.30
C GLN A 532 35.10 -16.78 35.96
N PRO A 533 33.84 -16.43 35.67
CA PRO A 533 33.07 -15.52 36.51
C PRO A 533 32.76 -16.16 37.88
N PRO A 534 32.59 -15.36 38.95
CA PRO A 534 32.41 -15.89 40.31
C PRO A 534 31.08 -16.64 40.48
N ALA A 535 31.13 -17.80 41.13
CA ALA A 535 29.99 -18.67 41.37
C ALA A 535 29.19 -18.31 42.65
N PRO A 536 27.86 -18.53 42.67
CA PRO A 536 27.07 -18.45 43.89
C PRO A 536 27.37 -19.63 44.84
N PRO A 537 27.12 -19.50 46.17
CA PRO A 537 27.46 -20.53 47.15
C PRO A 537 26.60 -21.79 47.01
N SER A 538 27.23 -22.95 47.07
CA SER A 538 26.56 -24.26 46.95
C SER A 538 26.07 -24.80 48.31
N PRO A 539 24.85 -25.38 48.39
CA PRO A 539 24.43 -26.20 49.52
C PRO A 539 25.12 -27.59 49.51
N ALA A 540 25.12 -28.26 50.67
CA ALA A 540 25.80 -29.53 50.91
C ALA A 540 25.05 -30.78 50.35
N PRO A 541 25.73 -31.94 50.17
CA PRO A 541 25.23 -33.04 49.33
C PRO A 541 24.46 -34.14 50.09
N SER A 542 23.85 -35.06 49.34
CA SER A 542 23.46 -36.40 49.83
C SER A 542 23.48 -37.47 48.74
N ALA A 543 23.78 -38.69 49.15
CA ALA A 543 24.31 -39.81 48.37
C ALA A 543 23.45 -40.33 47.19
N ARG A 544 24.19 -40.90 46.21
CA ARG A 544 23.73 -41.85 45.19
C ARG A 544 23.72 -43.28 45.78
N PRO A 545 22.82 -44.17 45.34
CA PRO A 545 23.16 -45.59 45.23
C PRO A 545 23.27 -46.08 43.77
N GLU A 546 23.82 -47.28 43.58
CA GLU A 546 24.12 -47.91 42.29
C GLU A 546 23.03 -48.89 41.79
N PRO A 547 23.06 -49.31 40.49
CA PRO A 547 22.02 -50.15 39.90
C PRO A 547 22.11 -51.63 40.32
N SER A 548 21.13 -52.43 39.89
CA SER A 548 21.10 -53.89 40.07
C SER A 548 20.50 -54.58 38.84
N ASP A 549 20.99 -55.78 38.54
CA ASP A 549 20.80 -56.49 37.26
C ASP A 549 19.40 -57.15 37.08
N PRO A 550 18.96 -57.40 35.84
CA PRO A 550 17.78 -58.22 35.55
C PRO A 550 18.08 -59.73 35.58
N TYR A 551 17.01 -60.54 35.64
CA TYR A 551 16.99 -62.01 35.73
C TYR A 551 17.33 -62.63 37.11
N GLY A 552 16.28 -62.78 37.92
CA GLY A 552 16.21 -63.74 39.03
C GLY A 552 14.82 -64.38 39.08
N VAL A 553 14.73 -65.71 39.23
CA VAL A 553 13.48 -66.47 39.09
C VAL A 553 13.11 -67.20 40.40
N GLN A 554 11.93 -66.91 40.96
CA GLN A 554 11.03 -67.86 41.66
C GLN A 554 9.73 -67.16 42.13
N ALA A 555 8.75 -67.95 42.59
CA ALA A 555 7.38 -67.54 42.97
C ALA A 555 6.83 -68.45 44.10
N PRO A 556 5.52 -68.42 44.45
CA PRO A 556 4.67 -67.34 44.98
C PRO A 556 4.31 -67.60 46.48
N PRO A 557 3.44 -66.79 47.15
CA PRO A 557 2.04 -67.25 47.31
C PRO A 557 0.91 -66.18 47.54
N THR A 558 -0.32 -66.58 47.18
CA THR A 558 -1.66 -66.25 47.78
C THR A 558 -2.14 -64.81 48.08
N ARG A 559 -2.89 -64.23 47.12
CA ARG A 559 -4.37 -63.99 47.15
C ARG A 559 -5.06 -63.32 48.37
N ALA A 560 -5.60 -62.10 48.17
CA ALA A 560 -6.75 -61.55 48.93
C ALA A 560 -7.63 -60.54 48.13
N THR A 561 -8.90 -60.92 47.92
CA THR A 561 -10.17 -60.15 47.75
C THR A 561 -10.24 -58.68 47.26
N THR A 562 -11.19 -58.43 46.34
CA THR A 562 -11.67 -57.11 45.85
C THR A 562 -12.89 -56.55 46.60
N PRO A 563 -13.13 -55.22 46.58
CA PRO A 563 -14.39 -54.58 47.01
C PRO A 563 -15.46 -54.47 45.89
N PRO A 564 -16.75 -54.19 46.21
CA PRO A 564 -17.88 -54.28 45.27
C PRO A 564 -18.35 -52.93 44.65
N PRO A 565 -19.17 -52.97 43.56
CA PRO A 565 -19.77 -51.78 42.93
C PRO A 565 -21.09 -51.32 43.60
N PRO A 566 -21.52 -50.05 43.39
CA PRO A 566 -22.79 -49.52 43.86
C PRO A 566 -24.01 -49.99 43.02
N PRO A 567 -25.24 -49.96 43.59
CA PRO A 567 -26.44 -50.52 42.96
C PRO A 567 -27.12 -49.57 41.95
N ALA A 568 -27.91 -50.15 41.04
CA ALA A 568 -28.76 -49.44 40.09
C ALA A 568 -30.20 -49.24 40.62
N SER A 569 -30.89 -48.20 40.15
CA SER A 569 -32.31 -47.94 40.40
C SER A 569 -33.13 -48.05 39.08
N PRO A 570 -34.35 -48.61 39.11
CA PRO A 570 -35.11 -48.91 37.89
C PRO A 570 -36.00 -47.75 37.39
N HIS A 571 -36.35 -47.79 36.10
CA HIS A 571 -37.40 -46.95 35.49
C HIS A 571 -38.82 -47.40 35.90
N ALA A 572 -39.72 -46.44 36.15
CA ALA A 572 -41.16 -46.60 35.91
C ALA A 572 -41.87 -45.23 35.78
N SER A 573 -42.75 -45.13 34.77
CA SER A 573 -43.83 -44.14 34.64
C SER A 573 -45.07 -44.91 34.19
N PRO A 574 -46.31 -44.59 34.66
CA PRO A 574 -47.19 -43.80 33.78
C PRO A 574 -48.29 -42.94 34.45
N HIS A 575 -48.75 -41.92 33.69
CA HIS A 575 -50.11 -41.36 33.55
C HIS A 575 -51.13 -41.20 34.72
N ALA A 576 -51.44 -39.91 34.97
CA ALA A 576 -52.76 -39.24 34.80
C ALA A 576 -53.89 -39.28 35.87
N SER A 577 -54.58 -38.11 35.97
CA SER A 577 -55.94 -37.84 36.52
C SER A 577 -56.17 -37.93 38.05
N SER A 578 -57.01 -37.11 38.71
CA SER A 578 -57.77 -35.89 38.30
C SER A 578 -58.49 -35.21 39.51
N HIS A 579 -58.66 -33.87 39.48
CA HIS A 579 -59.61 -33.03 40.29
C HIS A 579 -59.40 -32.98 41.84
N ALA A 580 -59.78 -31.95 42.63
CA ALA A 580 -60.21 -30.54 42.43
C ALA A 580 -59.74 -29.70 43.66
N GLY A 581 -59.83 -28.36 43.76
CA GLY A 581 -60.50 -27.35 42.93
C GLY A 581 -60.16 -25.88 43.31
N THR A 582 -61.04 -24.94 42.95
CA THR A 582 -60.87 -23.46 42.89
C THR A 582 -61.11 -22.70 44.22
N PRO A 583 -60.66 -21.43 44.41
CA PRO A 583 -61.08 -20.20 43.69
C PRO A 583 -59.91 -19.44 42.99
N VAL A 584 -60.04 -18.80 41.81
CA VAL A 584 -60.92 -17.68 41.32
C VAL A 584 -60.37 -16.28 41.74
N PRO A 585 -60.12 -15.33 40.79
CA PRO A 585 -59.28 -14.13 41.03
C PRO A 585 -60.05 -12.80 41.13
N GLU A 586 -59.33 -11.72 41.47
CA GLU A 586 -59.79 -10.32 41.44
C GLU A 586 -58.96 -9.46 40.44
N ALA A 587 -59.50 -8.32 39.98
CA ALA A 587 -59.03 -7.59 38.79
C ALA A 587 -58.58 -6.13 39.04
N PRO A 588 -57.68 -5.55 38.22
CA PRO A 588 -57.01 -4.27 38.49
C PRO A 588 -57.69 -3.02 37.88
N ARG A 589 -57.49 -1.85 38.53
CA ARG A 589 -57.72 -0.46 38.04
C ARG A 589 -56.81 0.52 38.84
N PRO A 590 -56.67 1.82 38.47
CA PRO A 590 -56.03 2.27 37.22
C PRO A 590 -55.05 3.48 37.40
N VAL A 591 -54.09 3.60 36.46
CA VAL A 591 -53.47 4.84 35.91
C VAL A 591 -53.09 6.02 36.83
N GLU A 592 -51.81 6.41 36.78
CA GLU A 592 -51.36 7.81 36.82
C GLU A 592 -50.36 8.10 35.67
N GLN A 593 -50.28 9.35 35.21
CA GLN A 593 -49.42 9.81 34.11
C GLN A 593 -48.68 11.11 34.47
N PRO A 594 -47.39 11.27 34.12
CA PRO A 594 -46.72 12.58 34.14
C PRO A 594 -47.12 13.44 32.92
N PRO A 595 -47.05 14.79 33.01
CA PRO A 595 -47.73 15.69 32.09
C PRO A 595 -46.96 15.97 30.78
N ALA A 596 -47.72 16.25 29.71
CA ALA A 596 -47.20 16.73 28.44
C ALA A 596 -47.22 18.27 28.36
N TRP A 597 -46.26 18.86 27.64
CA TRP A 597 -46.26 20.28 27.28
C TRP A 597 -46.98 20.51 25.94
N ARG A 598 -47.64 21.66 25.79
CA ARG A 598 -48.23 22.16 24.53
C ARG A 598 -47.95 23.66 24.39
N PRO A 599 -47.66 24.16 23.18
CA PRO A 599 -47.99 25.52 22.75
C PRO A 599 -49.42 25.57 22.17
N ASP A 600 -50.07 26.73 22.27
CA ASP A 600 -51.38 27.00 21.65
C ASP A 600 -51.27 27.40 20.17
N ALA A 601 -52.42 27.47 19.49
CA ALA A 601 -52.53 27.62 18.04
C ALA A 601 -53.40 28.80 17.58
N THR A 602 -53.16 29.28 16.35
CA THR A 602 -54.06 30.19 15.61
C THR A 602 -54.08 29.86 14.11
N THR A 603 -55.24 29.40 13.62
CA THR A 603 -55.96 29.75 12.37
C THR A 603 -55.20 30.32 11.15
N ALA A 604 -55.50 29.96 9.88
CA ALA A 604 -56.63 29.20 9.31
C ALA A 604 -56.37 28.63 7.88
N ASP A 605 -57.32 27.79 7.41
CA ASP A 605 -57.74 27.45 6.02
C ASP A 605 -56.71 27.48 4.85
N THR A 606 -56.60 26.43 4.01
CA THR A 606 -57.65 25.99 3.06
C THR A 606 -57.27 24.63 2.43
N SER A 607 -58.24 23.80 1.99
CA SER A 607 -58.00 22.50 1.31
C SER A 607 -58.38 22.49 -0.20
N PRO A 608 -57.57 21.87 -1.09
CA PRO A 608 -57.97 21.47 -2.45
C PRO A 608 -58.45 19.99 -2.54
N PRO A 609 -59.13 19.58 -3.63
CA PRO A 609 -59.86 18.30 -3.71
C PRO A 609 -59.09 17.12 -4.36
N PRO A 610 -59.56 15.86 -4.19
CA PRO A 610 -58.99 14.67 -4.83
C PRO A 610 -59.55 14.40 -6.24
N PHE A 611 -58.78 13.73 -7.10
CA PHE A 611 -59.25 13.11 -8.35
C PHE A 611 -58.67 11.69 -8.55
N PRO A 612 -59.31 10.80 -9.35
CA PRO A 612 -59.18 9.35 -9.14
C PRO A 612 -58.68 8.51 -10.34
N GLY A 613 -58.33 7.26 -10.04
CA GLY A 613 -58.77 6.11 -10.85
C GLY A 613 -57.82 5.54 -11.90
N LEU A 614 -57.28 4.35 -11.61
CA LEU A 614 -56.90 3.34 -12.61
C LEU A 614 -57.47 1.96 -12.17
N PRO A 615 -57.76 1.04 -13.12
CA PRO A 615 -58.64 -0.11 -12.87
C PRO A 615 -57.95 -1.33 -12.21
N PRO A 616 -58.73 -2.23 -11.56
CA PRO A 616 -58.20 -3.44 -10.95
C PRO A 616 -57.83 -4.50 -12.00
N ALA A 617 -56.64 -5.09 -11.86
CA ALA A 617 -56.26 -6.29 -12.61
C ALA A 617 -56.92 -7.54 -12.01
N ALA A 618 -57.51 -8.38 -12.86
CA ALA A 618 -58.18 -9.60 -12.43
C ALA A 618 -57.19 -10.73 -12.12
N ALA A 619 -57.59 -11.67 -11.25
CA ALA A 619 -56.81 -12.86 -10.97
C ALA A 619 -56.76 -13.80 -12.19
N GLN A 620 -55.54 -14.14 -12.63
CA GLN A 620 -55.27 -15.30 -13.48
C GLN A 620 -54.11 -16.09 -12.85
N ALA A 621 -54.24 -17.41 -12.76
CA ALA A 621 -53.21 -18.27 -12.20
C ALA A 621 -52.03 -18.37 -13.17
N ALA A 622 -50.82 -18.03 -12.71
CA ALA A 622 -49.60 -18.31 -13.44
C ALA A 622 -49.23 -19.81 -13.32
N PRO A 623 -48.71 -20.46 -14.37
CA PRO A 623 -48.32 -21.86 -14.33
C PRO A 623 -47.02 -22.07 -13.54
N GLU A 624 -46.82 -23.30 -13.04
CA GLU A 624 -45.58 -23.70 -12.37
C GLU A 624 -44.38 -23.65 -13.35
N PRO A 625 -43.28 -22.96 -12.99
CA PRO A 625 -42.04 -23.06 -13.75
C PRO A 625 -41.40 -24.43 -13.55
N VAL A 626 -41.43 -25.28 -14.58
CA VAL A 626 -40.67 -26.54 -14.62
C VAL A 626 -39.19 -26.20 -14.78
N TRP A 627 -38.41 -26.32 -13.70
CA TRP A 627 -36.98 -26.11 -13.72
C TRP A 627 -36.24 -27.36 -14.28
N PRO A 628 -35.32 -27.21 -15.24
CA PRO A 628 -34.43 -28.29 -15.64
C PRO A 628 -33.43 -28.56 -14.50
N ALA A 629 -33.26 -29.83 -14.14
CA ALA A 629 -32.36 -30.25 -13.07
C ALA A 629 -30.95 -30.54 -13.61
N GLU A 630 -30.13 -29.50 -13.77
CA GLU A 630 -28.69 -29.62 -14.00
C GLU A 630 -27.91 -28.78 -12.97
N PRO A 631 -27.05 -29.38 -12.13
CA PRO A 631 -26.13 -28.63 -11.29
C PRO A 631 -24.98 -28.10 -12.14
N GLN A 632 -24.93 -26.79 -12.37
CA GLN A 632 -23.72 -26.15 -12.88
C GLN A 632 -22.65 -26.13 -11.79
N GLU A 633 -21.83 -27.18 -11.76
CA GLU A 633 -20.64 -27.25 -10.92
C GLU A 633 -19.63 -26.16 -11.33
N THR A 634 -19.60 -25.05 -10.59
CA THR A 634 -18.45 -24.14 -10.61
C THR A 634 -17.26 -24.87 -9.98
N GLN A 635 -16.50 -25.55 -10.84
CA GLN A 635 -15.36 -26.38 -10.49
C GLN A 635 -14.28 -25.57 -9.74
N LEU A 636 -14.36 -25.62 -8.41
CA LEU A 636 -13.34 -25.09 -7.50
C LEU A 636 -12.06 -25.92 -7.68
N ASP A 637 -11.01 -25.29 -8.21
CA ASP A 637 -9.69 -25.89 -8.38
C ASP A 637 -9.10 -26.32 -7.02
N THR A 638 -9.28 -27.61 -6.67
CA THR A 638 -9.22 -28.10 -5.28
C THR A 638 -7.88 -28.75 -4.90
N ASP A 639 -6.92 -28.82 -5.84
CA ASP A 639 -5.73 -29.68 -5.72
C ASP A 639 -4.43 -28.94 -5.38
N ALA A 640 -4.52 -27.69 -4.91
CA ALA A 640 -3.36 -26.90 -4.49
C ALA A 640 -2.59 -27.47 -3.26
N PHE A 641 -3.22 -28.32 -2.43
CA PHE A 641 -2.65 -28.82 -1.17
C PHE A 641 -2.92 -30.31 -0.90
N LYS A 642 -2.65 -31.19 -1.89
CA LYS A 642 -2.62 -32.65 -1.69
C LYS A 642 -1.23 -33.24 -1.92
N THR A 643 -0.46 -33.43 -0.85
CA THR A 643 0.75 -34.27 -0.85
C THR A 643 0.37 -35.74 -0.73
N GLN A 644 0.10 -36.40 -1.86
CA GLN A 644 0.20 -37.86 -1.94
C GLN A 644 1.63 -38.26 -2.32
N LEU A 645 2.29 -39.00 -1.43
CA LEU A 645 3.51 -39.76 -1.73
C LEU A 645 3.11 -41.07 -2.40
N ASP A 646 3.09 -41.09 -3.73
CA ASP A 646 2.98 -42.34 -4.48
C ASP A 646 4.35 -43.05 -4.50
N PRO A 647 4.43 -44.36 -4.20
CA PRO A 647 5.68 -45.10 -4.25
C PRO A 647 6.12 -45.31 -5.71
N GLY A 648 7.33 -44.87 -6.06
CA GLY A 648 7.87 -45.01 -7.42
C GLY A 648 7.91 -46.48 -7.89
N PRO A 649 7.58 -46.76 -9.16
CA PRO A 649 7.52 -48.13 -9.67
C PRO A 649 8.91 -48.77 -9.70
N ALA A 650 9.07 -49.88 -8.97
CA ALA A 650 10.29 -50.68 -8.97
C ALA A 650 10.48 -51.41 -10.30
N TRP A 651 11.73 -51.52 -10.76
CA TRP A 651 12.12 -52.27 -11.95
C TRP A 651 12.08 -53.79 -11.70
N PRO A 652 11.42 -54.60 -12.56
CA PRO A 652 11.61 -56.05 -12.63
C PRO A 652 12.51 -56.43 -13.83
N GLY A 653 13.58 -57.19 -13.61
CA GLY A 653 14.61 -57.42 -14.64
C GLY A 653 15.64 -58.52 -14.41
N ALA A 654 15.28 -59.62 -13.72
CA ALA A 654 16.04 -60.87 -13.61
C ALA A 654 15.03 -62.00 -13.24
N ASP A 655 15.14 -63.27 -13.67
CA ASP A 655 16.23 -64.02 -14.32
C ASP A 655 15.80 -64.73 -15.64
N ALA A 656 16.77 -65.35 -16.34
CA ALA A 656 16.61 -66.21 -17.54
C ALA A 656 16.50 -67.72 -17.14
N PRO A 657 16.59 -68.79 -18.01
CA PRO A 657 16.91 -68.93 -19.46
C PRO A 657 15.86 -69.84 -20.22
N PRO A 658 16.10 -70.52 -21.38
CA PRO A 658 17.26 -70.62 -22.29
C PRO A 658 16.99 -70.48 -23.84
N SER A 659 18.08 -70.52 -24.62
CA SER A 659 18.21 -70.37 -26.10
C SER A 659 18.25 -71.73 -26.86
N PRO A 660 18.65 -71.86 -28.17
CA PRO A 660 18.97 -70.93 -29.28
C PRO A 660 18.21 -71.31 -30.61
N PRO A 661 18.61 -71.01 -31.88
CA PRO A 661 19.59 -70.09 -32.52
C PRO A 661 18.89 -69.13 -33.56
N ALA A 662 19.37 -68.62 -34.73
CA ALA A 662 20.63 -68.64 -35.54
C ALA A 662 20.73 -67.45 -36.56
N ALA A 663 21.96 -67.15 -36.99
CA ALA A 663 22.48 -66.66 -38.31
C ALA A 663 21.89 -65.47 -39.14
N PRO A 664 22.76 -64.56 -39.69
CA PRO A 664 22.53 -63.62 -40.83
C PRO A 664 23.09 -64.20 -42.17
N PRO A 665 23.42 -63.48 -43.29
CA PRO A 665 23.27 -62.06 -43.70
C PRO A 665 22.75 -61.85 -45.16
N ALA A 666 22.74 -60.61 -45.72
CA ALA A 666 22.97 -60.25 -47.15
C ALA A 666 22.79 -58.72 -47.44
N ALA A 667 23.13 -58.22 -48.64
CA ALA A 667 22.99 -56.81 -49.04
C ALA A 667 22.78 -56.57 -50.56
N ALA A 668 21.93 -55.56 -50.90
CA ALA A 668 21.79 -54.86 -52.20
C ALA A 668 21.41 -55.70 -53.46
N PRO A 669 21.16 -55.10 -54.65
CA PRO A 669 20.82 -53.70 -55.01
C PRO A 669 19.46 -53.58 -55.79
N GLU A 670 19.07 -52.39 -56.28
CA GLU A 670 18.82 -52.11 -57.72
C GLU A 670 18.32 -50.67 -58.07
N ALA A 671 18.69 -50.23 -59.28
CA ALA A 671 18.31 -49.04 -60.06
C ALA A 671 18.81 -49.32 -61.53
N PRO A 672 18.59 -48.51 -62.60
CA PRO A 672 18.06 -47.13 -62.70
C PRO A 672 17.14 -46.85 -63.92
N ALA A 673 16.84 -45.57 -64.23
CA ALA A 673 16.82 -45.00 -65.60
C ALA A 673 16.64 -43.45 -65.63
N ALA A 674 17.21 -42.77 -66.64
CA ALA A 674 17.04 -41.34 -66.99
C ALA A 674 17.06 -41.17 -68.54
N PRO A 675 16.73 -40.01 -69.17
CA PRO A 675 17.61 -38.80 -69.27
C PRO A 675 16.83 -37.45 -69.12
N ALA A 676 17.37 -36.22 -68.98
CA ALA A 676 18.68 -35.54 -69.13
C ALA A 676 18.82 -34.59 -70.36
N ARG A 677 19.27 -33.33 -70.12
CA ARG A 677 19.86 -32.38 -71.12
C ARG A 677 20.50 -31.12 -70.49
N ASP A 678 21.80 -30.94 -70.77
CA ASP A 678 22.66 -29.75 -71.03
C ASP A 678 22.39 -28.32 -70.44
N ALA A 679 23.37 -27.40 -70.26
CA ALA A 679 24.81 -27.46 -69.89
C ALA A 679 25.48 -26.05 -69.73
N GLY A 680 25.34 -25.36 -68.58
CA GLY A 680 26.16 -24.19 -68.14
C GLY A 680 26.16 -22.91 -69.02
N PRO A 681 27.06 -21.93 -68.77
CA PRO A 681 27.69 -21.52 -67.50
C PRO A 681 27.63 -19.98 -67.24
N HIS A 682 27.55 -19.49 -65.98
CA HIS A 682 27.90 -18.08 -65.67
C HIS A 682 28.19 -17.79 -64.17
N ALA A 683 29.27 -17.03 -63.94
CA ALA A 683 29.63 -16.10 -62.85
C ALA A 683 29.17 -16.32 -61.39
N ASP A 684 30.13 -16.23 -60.47
CA ASP A 684 29.89 -15.87 -59.06
C ASP A 684 29.18 -14.52 -58.92
N LEU A 685 28.16 -14.47 -58.07
CA LEU A 685 27.62 -13.26 -57.46
C LEU A 685 27.34 -13.55 -55.97
N PRO A 686 27.68 -12.64 -55.05
CA PRO A 686 27.35 -12.81 -53.64
C PRO A 686 25.81 -12.78 -53.45
N PRO A 687 25.27 -13.45 -52.42
CA PRO A 687 23.85 -13.37 -52.11
C PRO A 687 23.42 -11.93 -51.82
N PRO A 688 22.20 -11.52 -52.20
CA PRO A 688 21.71 -10.17 -51.94
C PRO A 688 21.64 -9.91 -50.42
N PRO A 689 21.87 -8.66 -49.97
CA PRO A 689 21.69 -8.32 -48.56
C PRO A 689 20.25 -8.58 -48.12
N ALA A 690 20.08 -9.05 -46.89
CA ALA A 690 18.76 -9.24 -46.29
C ALA A 690 17.97 -7.90 -46.32
N PRO A 691 16.65 -7.93 -46.56
CA PRO A 691 15.85 -6.72 -46.60
C PRO A 691 15.95 -5.97 -45.27
N VAL A 692 16.44 -4.73 -45.32
CA VAL A 692 16.44 -3.83 -44.16
C VAL A 692 14.98 -3.61 -43.76
N PRO A 693 14.56 -3.88 -42.52
CA PRO A 693 13.22 -3.53 -42.07
C PRO A 693 13.09 -2.02 -42.09
N GLU A 694 12.20 -1.52 -42.96
CA GLU A 694 11.87 -0.12 -43.06
C GLU A 694 11.38 0.38 -41.69
N PRO A 695 11.91 1.50 -41.15
CA PRO A 695 11.53 1.96 -39.82
C PRO A 695 10.02 2.25 -39.80
N PRO A 696 9.26 1.74 -38.82
CA PRO A 696 7.83 1.95 -38.77
C PRO A 696 7.54 3.47 -38.74
N PRO A 697 6.53 3.95 -39.49
CA PRO A 697 6.19 5.37 -39.48
C PRO A 697 5.93 5.82 -38.04
N PRO A 698 6.36 7.03 -37.65
CA PRO A 698 6.26 7.48 -36.27
C PRO A 698 4.82 7.35 -35.80
N LEU A 699 4.59 6.48 -34.82
CA LEU A 699 3.29 6.34 -34.17
C LEU A 699 2.88 7.73 -33.71
N ARG A 700 1.71 8.20 -34.19
CA ARG A 700 1.13 9.46 -33.71
C ARG A 700 1.12 9.39 -32.19
N PRO A 701 1.61 10.41 -31.47
CA PRO A 701 1.55 10.41 -30.01
C PRO A 701 0.10 10.15 -29.63
N ALA A 702 -0.11 9.18 -28.73
CA ALA A 702 -1.44 8.90 -28.22
C ALA A 702 -2.03 10.22 -27.69
N PRO A 703 -3.32 10.53 -27.96
CA PRO A 703 -3.90 11.79 -27.52
C PRO A 703 -3.66 11.92 -26.02
N ALA A 704 -2.96 12.97 -25.62
CA ALA A 704 -2.67 13.22 -24.22
C ALA A 704 -4.01 13.24 -23.48
N ARG A 705 -4.15 12.42 -22.42
CA ARG A 705 -5.38 12.37 -21.63
C ARG A 705 -5.77 13.79 -21.28
N GLU A 706 -6.94 14.22 -21.73
CA GLU A 706 -7.47 15.56 -21.50
C GLU A 706 -7.55 15.79 -19.99
N ARG A 707 -6.55 16.50 -19.45
CA ARG A 707 -6.50 16.83 -18.03
C ARG A 707 -7.57 17.89 -17.81
N SER A 708 -8.68 17.49 -17.19
CA SER A 708 -9.70 18.43 -16.69
C SER A 708 -9.00 19.55 -15.92
N PRO A 709 -9.26 20.84 -16.22
CA PRO A 709 -8.49 21.93 -15.63
C PRO A 709 -8.57 21.92 -14.09
N GLN A 710 -7.41 21.89 -13.43
CA GLN A 710 -7.31 21.79 -11.98
C GLN A 710 -7.26 23.17 -11.34
N ILE A 711 -7.84 23.31 -10.15
CA ILE A 711 -7.81 24.53 -9.35
C ILE A 711 -7.06 24.22 -8.05
N ALA A 712 -5.94 24.91 -7.84
CA ALA A 712 -5.20 24.92 -6.58
C ALA A 712 -5.78 25.99 -5.63
N GLU A 713 -5.76 25.76 -4.32
CA GLU A 713 -6.18 26.75 -3.31
C GLU A 713 -5.21 26.82 -2.14
N ALA A 714 -4.46 27.93 -2.03
CA ALA A 714 -3.51 28.17 -0.95
C ALA A 714 -3.58 29.62 -0.46
N TYR A 715 -3.49 29.83 0.85
CA TYR A 715 -3.50 31.17 1.50
C TYR A 715 -4.72 32.04 1.13
N GLY A 716 -5.87 31.41 0.87
CA GLY A 716 -7.10 32.10 0.43
C GLY A 716 -7.05 32.60 -1.03
N ILE A 717 -6.07 32.14 -1.82
CA ILE A 717 -5.94 32.44 -3.24
C ILE A 717 -6.17 31.16 -4.04
N ARG A 718 -7.21 31.15 -4.86
CA ARG A 718 -7.48 30.10 -5.84
C ARG A 718 -6.70 30.34 -7.12
N PHE A 719 -6.22 29.30 -7.80
CA PHE A 719 -5.43 29.43 -9.02
C PHE A 719 -5.71 28.29 -10.00
N LEU A 720 -5.95 28.62 -11.27
CA LEU A 720 -6.11 27.62 -12.34
C LEU A 720 -4.74 27.07 -12.75
N CYS A 721 -4.47 25.80 -12.48
CA CYS A 721 -3.19 25.15 -12.78
C CYS A 721 -2.95 25.04 -14.29
N GLY A 722 -1.68 25.07 -14.68
CA GLY A 722 -1.23 24.76 -16.04
C GLY A 722 -0.84 23.29 -16.18
N ALA A 723 0.32 23.04 -16.80
CA ALA A 723 0.88 21.69 -16.87
C ALA A 723 1.48 21.22 -15.51
N ASP A 724 1.89 22.19 -14.67
CA ASP A 724 2.50 21.98 -13.35
C ASP A 724 1.50 22.07 -12.20
N ASP A 725 1.77 21.28 -11.17
CA ASP A 725 1.06 21.27 -9.89
C ASP A 725 1.48 22.47 -9.02
N ILE A 726 0.55 23.40 -8.83
CA ILE A 726 0.79 24.69 -8.17
C ILE A 726 0.83 24.55 -6.64
N GLU A 727 0.10 23.60 -6.06
CA GLU A 727 0.15 23.35 -4.61
C GLU A 727 1.50 22.75 -4.21
N ARG A 728 2.01 21.83 -5.02
CA ARG A 728 3.38 21.31 -4.91
C ARG A 728 4.44 22.39 -5.10
N VAL A 729 4.31 23.27 -6.10
CA VAL A 729 5.25 24.39 -6.33
C VAL A 729 5.29 25.33 -5.13
N VAL A 730 4.14 25.73 -4.60
CA VAL A 730 4.04 26.63 -3.44
C VAL A 730 4.60 25.96 -2.17
N THR A 731 4.37 24.66 -1.99
CA THR A 731 4.93 23.87 -0.89
C THR A 731 6.45 23.71 -0.98
N GLU A 732 6.99 23.50 -2.20
CA GLU A 732 8.43 23.44 -2.43
C GLU A 732 9.10 24.81 -2.14
N VAL A 733 8.49 25.91 -2.56
CA VAL A 733 8.96 27.27 -2.27
C VAL A 733 8.97 27.56 -0.76
N ARG A 734 7.92 27.16 -0.04
CA ARG A 734 7.85 27.22 1.44
C ARG A 734 8.99 26.42 2.09
N ARG A 735 9.26 25.20 1.61
CA ARG A 735 10.37 24.35 2.08
C ARG A 735 11.74 25.00 1.81
N ARG A 736 11.97 25.53 0.61
CA ARG A 736 13.21 26.26 0.25
C ARG A 736 13.38 27.53 1.10
N GLY A 737 12.32 28.30 1.34
CA GLY A 737 12.34 29.48 2.23
C GLY A 737 12.72 29.14 3.67
N LYS A 738 12.14 28.06 4.24
CA LYS A 738 12.50 27.53 5.57
C LYS A 738 13.94 26.97 5.64
N TRP A 739 14.56 26.65 4.51
CA TRP A 739 15.96 26.24 4.43
C TRP A 739 16.89 27.46 4.34
N ALA A 740 16.66 28.38 3.40
CA ALA A 740 17.41 29.63 3.28
C ALA A 740 17.43 30.43 4.59
N ARG A 741 16.27 30.60 5.25
CA ARG A 741 16.19 31.28 6.57
C ARG A 741 17.08 30.64 7.64
N ARG A 742 17.29 29.32 7.61
CA ARG A 742 18.14 28.60 8.58
C ARG A 742 19.64 28.73 8.30
N LEU A 743 20.02 29.12 7.09
CA LEU A 743 21.41 29.32 6.67
C LEU A 743 21.83 30.80 6.62
N ARG A 744 20.89 31.75 6.81
CA ARG A 744 21.20 33.18 6.95
C ARG A 744 22.27 33.39 8.04
N GLY A 745 23.36 34.06 7.68
CA GLY A 745 24.49 34.33 8.59
C GLY A 745 25.52 33.21 8.72
N GLN A 746 25.41 32.13 7.93
CA GLN A 746 26.47 31.12 7.77
C GLN A 746 27.21 31.35 6.44
N GLU A 747 28.53 31.14 6.41
CA GLU A 747 29.37 31.29 5.20
C GLU A 747 29.21 30.10 4.25
N VAL A 748 28.00 29.94 3.69
CA VAL A 748 27.65 28.84 2.78
C VAL A 748 27.09 29.42 1.47
N SER A 749 27.85 29.31 0.38
CA SER A 749 27.62 29.97 -0.92
C SER A 749 26.40 29.47 -1.73
N SER A 750 25.43 28.83 -1.08
CA SER A 750 24.21 28.27 -1.69
C SER A 750 22.91 28.63 -0.96
N ALA A 751 22.96 29.50 0.06
CA ALA A 751 21.84 29.84 0.94
C ALA A 751 20.80 30.82 0.36
N SER A 752 20.73 30.96 -0.97
CA SER A 752 20.00 32.01 -1.69
C SER A 752 18.47 31.84 -1.61
N ALA A 753 17.72 32.96 -1.62
CA ALA A 753 16.26 32.95 -1.55
C ALA A 753 15.60 32.15 -2.69
N PRO A 754 14.35 31.64 -2.56
CA PRO A 754 13.73 30.83 -3.61
C PRO A 754 13.49 31.61 -4.91
N ALA A 755 13.66 30.95 -6.07
CA ALA A 755 13.51 31.59 -7.38
C ALA A 755 12.79 30.69 -8.39
N LEU A 756 11.97 31.30 -9.26
CA LEU A 756 11.08 30.63 -10.22
C LEU A 756 11.17 31.28 -11.61
N LEU A 757 10.99 30.47 -12.66
CA LEU A 757 10.75 30.93 -14.04
C LEU A 757 9.30 30.59 -14.43
N LEU A 758 8.45 31.61 -14.48
CA LEU A 758 7.04 31.52 -14.80
C LEU A 758 6.83 31.55 -16.32
N ILE A 759 6.67 30.37 -16.90
CA ILE A 759 6.50 30.15 -18.35
C ILE A 759 5.01 30.28 -18.69
N GLY A 760 4.63 31.30 -19.44
CA GLY A 760 3.23 31.52 -19.82
C GLY A 760 2.97 32.83 -20.53
N ALA A 761 1.95 32.84 -21.40
CA ALA A 761 1.55 34.03 -22.13
C ALA A 761 1.14 35.20 -21.19
N PRO A 762 1.25 36.47 -21.61
CA PRO A 762 0.91 37.62 -20.77
C PRO A 762 -0.52 37.57 -20.22
N SER A 763 -0.66 37.81 -18.90
CA SER A 763 -1.91 37.68 -18.14
C SER A 763 -2.42 36.24 -17.96
N SER A 764 -1.55 35.24 -17.94
CA SER A 764 -1.86 33.83 -17.58
C SER A 764 -1.93 33.55 -16.06
N GLY A 765 -1.85 34.58 -15.22
CA GLY A 765 -1.96 34.47 -13.75
C GLY A 765 -0.67 34.76 -12.96
N GLN A 766 0.42 35.16 -13.62
CA GLN A 766 1.74 35.48 -13.06
C GLN A 766 1.69 36.18 -11.67
N ARG A 767 1.00 37.33 -11.59
CA ARG A 767 0.80 38.11 -10.34
C ARG A 767 -0.03 37.40 -9.25
N ARG A 768 -0.92 36.48 -9.62
CA ARG A 768 -1.74 35.70 -8.67
C ARG A 768 -0.89 34.62 -8.01
N LEU A 769 -0.10 33.89 -8.80
CA LEU A 769 0.89 32.91 -8.29
C LEU A 769 1.98 33.60 -7.45
N ALA A 770 2.47 34.77 -7.87
CA ALA A 770 3.46 35.52 -7.10
C ALA A 770 2.98 35.87 -5.67
N ARG A 771 1.68 36.16 -5.49
CA ARG A 771 1.10 36.39 -4.15
C ARG A 771 0.97 35.12 -3.33
N MET A 772 0.68 33.97 -3.94
CA MET A 772 0.70 32.66 -3.25
C MET A 772 2.10 32.31 -2.76
N VAL A 773 3.12 32.50 -3.61
CA VAL A 773 4.54 32.36 -3.27
C VAL A 773 4.93 33.30 -2.12
N ALA A 774 4.55 34.58 -2.18
CA ALA A 774 4.87 35.53 -1.12
C ALA A 774 4.22 35.16 0.22
N ALA A 775 2.93 34.76 0.23
CA ALA A 775 2.26 34.28 1.43
C ALA A 775 2.94 33.03 2.01
N ALA A 776 3.36 32.09 1.17
CA ALA A 776 4.07 30.88 1.58
C ALA A 776 5.46 31.15 2.16
N LEU A 777 6.15 32.19 1.68
CA LEU A 777 7.44 32.65 2.23
C LEU A 777 7.26 33.48 3.51
N ALA A 778 6.14 34.19 3.66
CA ALA A 778 5.79 34.91 4.89
C ALA A 778 5.47 33.97 6.04
N GLU A 779 4.76 32.87 5.77
CA GLU A 779 4.42 31.84 6.78
C GLU A 779 5.65 31.21 7.46
N VAL A 780 6.80 31.20 6.77
CA VAL A 780 8.08 30.72 7.32
C VAL A 780 9.04 31.86 7.69
N GLU A 781 8.58 33.11 7.65
CA GLU A 781 9.34 34.38 7.84
C GLU A 781 10.59 34.48 6.94
N ALA A 782 10.57 33.85 5.76
CA ALA A 782 11.61 34.03 4.75
C ALA A 782 11.44 35.36 3.99
N SER A 783 10.21 35.86 3.88
CA SER A 783 9.85 37.13 3.23
C SER A 783 8.77 37.90 4.02
N SER A 784 8.56 39.18 3.73
CA SER A 784 7.45 40.00 4.27
C SER A 784 6.06 39.59 3.77
N GLY A 785 5.98 38.80 2.69
CA GLY A 785 4.71 38.51 2.00
C GLY A 785 4.27 39.56 0.98
N GLN A 786 5.06 40.62 0.78
CA GLN A 786 4.83 41.61 -0.27
C GLN A 786 5.42 41.18 -1.61
N VAL A 787 4.71 41.49 -2.69
CA VAL A 787 5.15 41.29 -4.08
C VAL A 787 5.38 42.65 -4.71
N HIS A 788 6.62 42.88 -5.13
CA HIS A 788 7.05 44.01 -5.94
C HIS A 788 7.15 43.55 -7.39
N SER A 789 7.01 44.46 -8.35
CA SER A 789 7.12 44.11 -9.77
C SER A 789 7.92 45.14 -10.55
N ALA A 790 8.96 44.66 -11.24
CA ALA A 790 9.76 45.45 -12.19
C ALA A 790 9.47 44.95 -13.61
N HIS A 791 9.35 45.87 -14.57
CA HIS A 791 9.21 45.52 -15.98
C HIS A 791 10.56 45.58 -16.70
N ALA A 792 10.78 44.68 -17.66
CA ALA A 792 12.06 44.63 -18.40
C ALA A 792 12.41 45.95 -19.10
N GLU A 793 11.43 46.68 -19.62
CA GLU A 793 11.63 48.01 -20.21
C GLU A 793 12.21 49.01 -19.20
N ASP A 794 11.59 49.13 -18.02
CA ASP A 794 12.02 50.05 -16.95
C ASP A 794 13.45 49.74 -16.49
N LEU A 795 13.83 48.45 -16.49
CA LEU A 795 15.18 47.98 -16.18
C LEU A 795 16.19 48.29 -17.30
N ARG A 796 15.77 48.27 -18.58
CA ARG A 796 16.65 48.69 -19.70
C ARG A 796 17.03 50.17 -19.63
N GLU A 797 16.12 51.04 -19.18
CA GLU A 797 16.43 52.47 -19.00
C GLU A 797 17.56 52.72 -17.97
N HIS A 798 17.73 51.83 -17.00
CA HIS A 798 18.67 51.94 -15.89
C HIS A 798 19.90 51.02 -16.00
N GLY A 799 19.96 50.18 -17.02
CA GLY A 799 21.08 49.25 -17.26
C GLY A 799 21.14 48.07 -16.27
N PRO A 800 22.16 47.20 -16.39
CA PRO A 800 22.33 46.03 -15.51
C PRO A 800 22.50 46.39 -14.02
N ASP A 801 23.05 47.57 -13.72
CA ASP A 801 23.16 48.07 -12.35
C ASP A 801 21.81 48.48 -11.76
N GLY A 802 20.83 48.88 -12.59
CA GLY A 802 19.44 49.08 -12.20
C GLY A 802 18.75 47.78 -11.76
N LEU A 803 19.06 46.64 -12.41
CA LEU A 803 18.60 45.33 -11.95
C LEU A 803 19.22 44.93 -10.61
N ARG A 804 20.48 45.28 -10.35
CA ARG A 804 21.08 45.06 -9.02
C ARG A 804 20.38 45.93 -7.96
N ALA A 805 20.19 47.22 -8.24
CA ALA A 805 19.47 48.13 -7.34
C ALA A 805 18.05 47.64 -7.01
N ALA A 806 17.31 47.12 -7.99
CA ALA A 806 15.97 46.58 -7.78
C ALA A 806 15.95 45.26 -6.96
N LEU A 807 17.03 44.48 -6.99
CA LEU A 807 17.20 43.32 -6.11
C LEU A 807 17.56 43.73 -4.69
N ASP A 808 18.44 44.73 -4.53
CA ASP A 808 18.88 45.24 -3.23
C ASP A 808 17.77 46.02 -2.50
N GLU A 809 16.97 46.83 -3.22
CA GLU A 809 15.84 47.60 -2.67
C GLU A 809 14.72 46.68 -2.13
N HIS A 810 14.60 45.47 -2.67
CA HIS A 810 13.52 44.54 -2.35
C HIS A 810 13.99 43.32 -1.54
N ALA A 811 15.11 43.46 -0.83
CA ALA A 811 15.65 42.48 0.11
C ALA A 811 14.58 42.01 1.12
N GLY A 812 14.33 40.70 1.16
CA GLY A 812 13.29 40.10 2.01
C GLY A 812 11.87 40.20 1.44
N HIS A 813 11.70 40.60 0.18
CA HIS A 813 10.41 40.64 -0.53
C HIS A 813 10.42 39.67 -1.73
N VAL A 814 9.26 39.50 -2.38
CA VAL A 814 9.17 38.78 -3.66
C VAL A 814 9.22 39.78 -4.80
N LEU A 815 10.20 39.63 -5.71
CA LEU A 815 10.31 40.44 -6.92
C LEU A 815 9.80 39.64 -8.13
N LEU A 816 8.71 40.11 -8.74
CA LEU A 816 8.20 39.63 -10.02
C LEU A 816 8.82 40.46 -11.16
N LEU A 817 9.66 39.84 -11.98
CA LEU A 817 10.26 40.48 -13.16
C LEU A 817 9.42 40.12 -14.41
N ASP A 818 8.63 41.10 -14.87
CA ASP A 818 7.81 40.99 -16.08
C ASP A 818 8.71 41.17 -17.33
N GLY A 819 8.88 40.11 -18.14
CA GLY A 819 9.67 40.11 -19.38
C GLY A 819 11.15 39.68 -19.25
N LEU A 820 11.48 38.72 -18.38
CA LEU A 820 12.87 38.27 -18.18
C LEU A 820 13.51 37.73 -19.47
N ASP A 821 12.75 37.00 -20.28
CA ASP A 821 13.16 36.55 -21.60
C ASP A 821 13.49 37.72 -22.55
N GLY A 822 12.71 38.82 -22.50
CA GLY A 822 13.02 40.06 -23.19
C GLY A 822 14.32 40.72 -22.72
N LEU A 823 14.65 40.62 -21.43
CA LEU A 823 15.84 41.24 -20.83
C LEU A 823 17.12 40.45 -21.11
N ILE A 824 17.06 39.11 -21.12
CA ILE A 824 18.23 38.24 -21.32
C ILE A 824 18.53 37.97 -22.80
N LEU A 825 17.53 37.99 -23.67
CA LEU A 825 17.69 37.80 -25.13
C LEU A 825 17.93 39.12 -25.89
N ASP A 826 18.26 40.20 -25.18
CA ASP A 826 18.69 41.47 -25.76
C ASP A 826 20.15 41.37 -26.22
N GLU A 827 20.40 41.46 -27.54
CA GLU A 827 21.75 41.34 -28.12
C GLU A 827 22.74 42.39 -27.59
N ALA A 828 22.28 43.55 -27.11
CA ALA A 828 23.15 44.64 -26.69
C ALA A 828 23.63 44.50 -25.23
N GLN A 829 22.80 43.94 -24.33
CA GLN A 829 23.10 43.91 -22.89
C GLN A 829 22.67 42.63 -22.15
N GLY A 830 21.96 41.69 -22.80
CA GLY A 830 21.43 40.47 -22.19
C GLY A 830 22.44 39.65 -21.36
N PRO A 831 23.66 39.39 -21.87
CA PRO A 831 24.71 38.71 -21.09
C PRO A 831 25.14 39.45 -19.81
N ALA A 832 25.03 40.78 -19.77
CA ALA A 832 25.31 41.57 -18.57
C ALA A 832 24.18 41.46 -17.54
N TYR A 833 22.91 41.49 -17.96
CA TYR A 833 21.78 41.20 -17.07
C TYR A 833 21.83 39.76 -16.52
N ALA A 834 22.17 38.77 -17.36
CA ALA A 834 22.39 37.39 -16.93
C ALA A 834 23.52 37.29 -15.89
N SER A 835 24.63 37.99 -16.12
CA SER A 835 25.75 38.06 -15.17
C SER A 835 25.38 38.72 -13.84
N VAL A 836 24.55 39.76 -13.86
CA VAL A 836 24.04 40.39 -12.62
C VAL A 836 23.19 39.43 -11.82
N LEU A 837 22.27 38.70 -12.48
CA LEU A 837 21.46 37.68 -11.82
C LEU A 837 22.32 36.55 -11.27
N TYR A 838 23.20 35.95 -12.08
CA TYR A 838 24.09 34.87 -11.66
C TYR A 838 24.93 35.25 -10.42
N ARG A 839 25.54 36.44 -10.41
CA ARG A 839 26.30 36.94 -9.25
C ARG A 839 25.42 37.17 -8.03
N ALA A 840 24.27 37.82 -8.20
CA ALA A 840 23.29 38.04 -7.14
C ALA A 840 22.60 36.74 -6.65
N ARG A 841 22.98 35.58 -7.19
CA ARG A 841 22.47 34.25 -6.81
C ARG A 841 23.54 33.34 -6.19
N LEU A 842 24.84 33.59 -6.45
CA LEU A 842 25.97 32.74 -6.03
C LEU A 842 27.07 33.46 -5.23
N GLU A 843 27.33 34.74 -5.52
CA GLU A 843 28.38 35.54 -4.86
C GLU A 843 27.88 36.30 -3.62
N GLY A 844 26.56 36.28 -3.34
CA GLY A 844 25.96 36.97 -2.21
C GLY A 844 24.69 36.29 -1.66
N VAL A 845 24.46 36.44 -0.35
CA VAL A 845 23.25 35.96 0.33
C VAL A 845 22.09 36.91 0.01
N ASN A 846 21.51 36.75 -1.18
CA ASN A 846 20.41 37.58 -1.63
C ASN A 846 19.08 37.10 -1.02
N ASP A 847 18.47 37.98 -0.23
CA ASP A 847 17.21 37.75 0.47
C ASP A 847 15.95 38.04 -0.39
N THR A 848 16.13 38.49 -1.63
CA THR A 848 15.03 38.77 -2.58
C THR A 848 14.65 37.50 -3.34
N ALA A 849 13.41 37.05 -3.17
CA ALA A 849 12.88 35.89 -3.88
C ALA A 849 12.44 36.28 -5.30
N LEU A 850 13.08 35.73 -6.33
CA LEU A 850 12.96 36.19 -7.72
C LEU A 850 12.00 35.31 -8.55
N LEU A 851 10.97 35.93 -9.10
CA LEU A 851 10.03 35.32 -10.04
C LEU A 851 10.21 35.97 -11.42
N GLY A 852 10.97 35.35 -12.32
CA GLY A 852 11.07 35.79 -13.71
C GLY A 852 9.87 35.30 -14.53
N THR A 853 9.44 36.06 -15.54
CA THR A 853 8.42 35.60 -16.52
C THR A 853 9.04 35.43 -17.91
N CYS A 854 8.52 34.46 -18.67
CA CYS A 854 9.01 34.14 -20.02
C CYS A 854 7.85 33.63 -20.90
N GLU A 855 7.80 34.05 -22.17
CA GLU A 855 6.79 33.57 -23.11
C GLU A 855 7.08 32.11 -23.55
N PRO A 856 6.07 31.23 -23.70
CA PRO A 856 6.27 29.80 -23.91
C PRO A 856 7.17 29.42 -25.09
N ASP A 857 7.08 30.17 -26.20
CA ASP A 857 7.84 29.92 -27.42
C ASP A 857 9.31 30.33 -27.27
N ARG A 858 9.61 31.28 -26.38
CA ARG A 858 10.94 31.87 -26.16
C ARG A 858 11.77 31.15 -25.09
N VAL A 859 11.20 30.15 -24.42
CA VAL A 859 11.91 29.30 -23.44
C VAL A 859 13.11 28.60 -24.08
N GLY A 860 12.99 28.16 -25.34
CA GLY A 860 14.08 27.51 -26.08
C GLY A 860 15.25 28.46 -26.36
N GLU A 861 14.94 29.69 -26.75
CA GLU A 861 15.93 30.76 -26.96
C GLU A 861 16.62 31.10 -25.63
N LEU A 862 15.85 31.34 -24.56
CA LEU A 862 16.36 31.68 -23.24
C LEU A 862 17.27 30.58 -22.66
N SER A 863 16.87 29.31 -22.82
CA SER A 863 17.68 28.16 -22.38
C SER A 863 18.94 27.93 -23.21
N ALA A 864 19.00 28.44 -24.45
CA ALA A 864 20.21 28.40 -25.27
C ALA A 864 21.16 29.57 -24.97
N ALA A 865 20.61 30.76 -24.69
CA ALA A 865 21.37 31.97 -24.38
C ALA A 865 21.90 32.02 -22.93
N SER A 866 21.17 31.46 -21.96
CA SER A 866 21.57 31.42 -20.55
C SER A 866 21.11 30.13 -19.85
N PRO A 867 21.74 28.98 -20.15
CA PRO A 867 21.37 27.69 -19.56
C PRO A 867 21.54 27.64 -18.03
N GLU A 868 22.54 28.35 -17.50
CA GLU A 868 22.82 28.43 -16.06
C GLU A 868 21.63 29.07 -15.30
N LEU A 869 21.10 30.18 -15.82
CA LEU A 869 19.94 30.89 -15.27
C LEU A 869 18.66 30.06 -15.33
N VAL A 870 18.46 29.26 -16.40
CA VAL A 870 17.32 28.34 -16.53
C VAL A 870 17.48 27.09 -15.64
N THR A 871 18.71 26.75 -15.22
CA THR A 871 18.99 25.65 -14.30
C THR A 871 18.76 26.05 -12.84
N ASP A 872 19.09 27.29 -12.48
CA ASP A 872 18.88 27.86 -11.14
C ASP A 872 17.41 28.25 -10.87
N LEU A 873 16.74 28.86 -11.85
CA LEU A 873 15.32 29.21 -11.75
C LEU A 873 14.43 27.97 -11.93
N ARG A 874 13.63 27.62 -10.92
CA ARG A 874 12.65 26.52 -11.08
C ARG A 874 11.54 26.92 -12.06
N ALA A 875 11.55 26.31 -13.24
CA ALA A 875 10.48 26.45 -14.24
C ALA A 875 9.10 26.01 -13.70
N VAL A 876 8.07 26.78 -14.05
CA VAL A 876 6.65 26.55 -13.73
C VAL A 876 5.80 26.98 -14.93
N ARG A 877 5.03 26.06 -15.52
CA ARG A 877 4.16 26.32 -16.68
C ARG A 877 2.75 26.73 -16.25
N LEU A 878 2.39 27.97 -16.56
CA LEU A 878 1.09 28.58 -16.31
C LEU A 878 0.00 28.03 -17.25
N PRO A 879 -1.30 28.21 -16.96
CA PRO A 879 -2.38 27.73 -17.82
C PRO A 879 -2.33 28.37 -19.22
N ASP A 880 -2.50 27.54 -20.25
CA ASP A 880 -2.67 28.01 -21.62
C ASP A 880 -4.10 28.53 -21.82
N LEU A 881 -4.24 29.85 -21.85
CA LEU A 881 -5.50 30.55 -22.10
C LEU A 881 -5.76 30.78 -23.59
N ALA A 882 -5.09 30.05 -24.50
CA ALA A 882 -5.59 29.80 -25.85
C ALA A 882 -6.72 28.75 -25.84
N ASP A 883 -6.65 27.74 -24.96
CA ASP A 883 -7.64 26.66 -24.86
C ASP A 883 -9.03 27.14 -24.36
N ALA A 884 -10.08 26.55 -24.93
CA ALA A 884 -11.46 26.81 -24.56
C ALA A 884 -11.85 26.19 -23.20
N ALA A 885 -11.34 25.00 -22.86
CA ALA A 885 -11.67 24.34 -21.58
C ALA A 885 -11.02 25.08 -20.40
N ALA A 886 -9.74 25.45 -20.51
CA ALA A 886 -9.03 26.29 -19.55
C ALA A 886 -9.73 27.65 -19.34
N ARG A 887 -10.18 28.32 -20.41
CA ARG A 887 -11.00 29.54 -20.30
C ARG A 887 -12.33 29.30 -19.60
N SER A 888 -13.03 28.21 -19.92
CA SER A 888 -14.33 27.88 -19.31
C SER A 888 -14.19 27.62 -17.80
N ALA A 889 -13.17 26.88 -17.40
CA ALA A 889 -12.81 26.69 -15.99
C ALA A 889 -12.44 28.01 -15.29
N LEU A 890 -11.75 28.92 -15.98
CA LEU A 890 -11.46 30.26 -15.45
C LEU A 890 -12.72 31.12 -15.26
N VAL A 891 -13.72 31.03 -16.15
CA VAL A 891 -15.04 31.67 -15.93
C VAL A 891 -15.68 31.13 -14.65
N GLY A 892 -15.65 29.82 -14.42
CA GLY A 892 -16.17 29.18 -13.21
C GLY A 892 -15.48 29.67 -11.94
N LEU A 893 -14.14 29.63 -11.91
CA LEU A 893 -13.33 30.10 -10.79
C LEU A 893 -13.64 31.57 -10.45
N LEU A 894 -13.65 32.45 -11.45
CA LEU A 894 -13.93 33.88 -11.25
C LEU A 894 -15.38 34.13 -10.84
N ALA A 895 -16.34 33.34 -11.31
CA ALA A 895 -17.73 33.43 -10.88
C ALA A 895 -17.89 33.04 -9.40
N GLU A 896 -17.26 31.94 -8.96
CA GLU A 896 -17.28 31.51 -7.55
C GLU A 896 -16.64 32.57 -6.62
N GLU A 897 -15.47 33.10 -6.98
CA GLU A 897 -14.82 34.18 -6.21
C GLU A 897 -15.70 35.44 -6.10
N ARG A 898 -16.43 35.78 -7.19
CA ARG A 898 -17.35 36.93 -7.24
C ARG A 898 -18.74 36.62 -6.68
N ARG A 899 -18.97 35.39 -6.17
CA ARG A 899 -20.27 34.87 -5.68
C ARG A 899 -21.40 34.96 -6.72
N LEU A 900 -21.05 34.82 -7.99
CA LEU A 900 -21.95 34.70 -9.13
C LEU A 900 -22.29 33.23 -9.35
N ARG A 901 -23.55 32.93 -9.64
CA ARG A 901 -23.99 31.60 -10.12
C ARG A 901 -24.24 31.66 -11.62
N LEU A 902 -23.89 30.60 -12.34
CA LEU A 902 -24.21 30.45 -13.76
C LEU A 902 -25.24 29.33 -13.90
N GLY A 903 -26.35 29.60 -14.60
CA GLY A 903 -27.31 28.57 -14.98
C GLY A 903 -26.75 27.55 -15.96
N SER A 904 -27.41 26.39 -16.09
CA SER A 904 -27.02 25.36 -17.07
C SER A 904 -27.17 25.84 -18.53
N ASP A 905 -28.10 26.76 -18.76
CA ASP A 905 -28.27 27.52 -19.99
C ASP A 905 -27.09 28.48 -20.22
N ALA A 906 -26.68 29.24 -19.20
CA ALA A 906 -25.51 30.12 -19.26
C ALA A 906 -24.24 29.33 -19.60
N TRP A 907 -24.00 28.21 -18.91
CA TRP A 907 -22.87 27.32 -19.20
C TRP A 907 -22.87 26.76 -20.63
N THR A 908 -24.04 26.55 -21.22
CA THR A 908 -24.15 26.10 -22.63
C THR A 908 -23.67 27.20 -23.58
N VAL A 909 -23.96 28.48 -23.30
CA VAL A 909 -23.45 29.61 -24.08
C VAL A 909 -21.95 29.84 -23.84
N VAL A 910 -21.49 29.77 -22.57
CA VAL A 910 -20.07 29.96 -22.22
C VAL A 910 -19.18 28.93 -22.93
N ASN A 911 -19.52 27.63 -22.85
CA ASN A 911 -18.75 26.57 -23.51
C ASN A 911 -18.74 26.71 -25.05
N ARG A 912 -19.79 27.30 -25.64
CA ARG A 912 -19.89 27.57 -27.09
C ARG A 912 -19.06 28.79 -27.52
N GLU A 913 -19.02 29.85 -26.71
CA GLU A 913 -18.47 31.15 -27.12
C GLU A 913 -17.06 31.45 -26.58
N VAL A 914 -16.65 30.93 -25.42
CA VAL A 914 -15.41 31.36 -24.74
C VAL A 914 -14.14 31.02 -25.54
N GLY A 915 -14.15 29.94 -26.33
CA GLY A 915 -13.08 29.61 -27.29
C GLY A 915 -12.99 30.57 -28.49
N THR A 916 -14.07 31.27 -28.82
CA THR A 916 -14.07 32.23 -29.95
C THR A 916 -13.44 33.58 -29.58
N LEU A 917 -13.31 33.89 -28.28
CA LEU A 917 -12.71 35.14 -27.79
C LEU A 917 -11.35 35.41 -28.42
N ARG A 918 -11.15 36.64 -28.93
CA ARG A 918 -9.91 37.14 -29.52
C ARG A 918 -9.26 38.23 -28.66
N PRO A 919 -7.93 38.20 -28.47
CA PRO A 919 -7.22 39.24 -27.74
C PRO A 919 -7.27 40.60 -28.44
N ARG A 920 -7.28 41.68 -27.66
CA ARG A 920 -7.29 43.07 -28.18
C ARG A 920 -6.42 43.99 -27.33
N GLY A 921 -5.28 44.39 -27.88
CA GLY A 921 -4.32 45.26 -27.19
C GLY A 921 -3.92 44.68 -25.83
N ARG A 922 -4.25 45.37 -24.73
CA ARG A 922 -3.95 44.93 -23.35
C ARG A 922 -4.99 43.96 -22.74
N LEU A 923 -6.06 43.62 -23.46
CA LEU A 923 -7.03 42.59 -23.08
C LEU A 923 -6.62 41.23 -23.67
N THR A 924 -5.84 40.47 -22.90
CA THR A 924 -5.29 39.15 -23.23
C THR A 924 -5.47 38.19 -22.05
N GLY A 925 -5.36 36.88 -22.29
CA GLY A 925 -5.35 35.86 -21.25
C GLY A 925 -6.52 35.99 -20.27
N ALA A 926 -6.22 35.97 -18.96
CA ALA A 926 -7.23 36.05 -17.91
C ALA A 926 -8.04 37.35 -17.95
N ARG A 927 -7.44 38.49 -18.34
CA ARG A 927 -8.14 39.79 -18.42
C ARG A 927 -9.27 39.79 -19.45
N LEU A 928 -9.14 38.98 -20.51
CA LEU A 928 -10.19 38.82 -21.51
C LEU A 928 -11.36 37.97 -20.97
N VAL A 929 -11.08 37.01 -20.09
CA VAL A 929 -12.08 36.16 -19.42
C VAL A 929 -12.76 36.90 -18.26
N GLU A 930 -12.00 37.67 -17.49
CA GLU A 930 -12.52 38.64 -16.50
C GLU A 930 -13.50 39.60 -17.16
N ALA A 931 -13.08 40.27 -18.25
CA ALA A 931 -13.94 41.18 -19.01
C ALA A 931 -15.18 40.50 -19.61
N TYR A 932 -15.10 39.23 -20.02
CA TYR A 932 -16.24 38.44 -20.50
C TYR A 932 -17.28 38.24 -19.39
N LEU A 933 -16.84 37.83 -18.21
CA LEU A 933 -17.72 37.65 -17.04
C LEU A 933 -18.25 38.98 -16.48
N ASP A 934 -17.42 40.03 -16.40
CA ASP A 934 -17.83 41.35 -15.93
C ASP A 934 -18.87 41.98 -16.86
N ARG A 935 -18.72 41.82 -18.18
CA ARG A 935 -19.69 42.31 -19.16
C ARG A 935 -21.01 41.55 -19.09
N ALA A 936 -20.99 40.25 -18.84
CA ALA A 936 -22.21 39.46 -18.62
C ALA A 936 -22.93 39.87 -17.32
N ALA A 937 -22.19 40.04 -16.21
CA ALA A 937 -22.75 40.56 -14.96
C ALA A 937 -23.31 42.00 -15.12
N THR A 938 -22.67 42.85 -15.93
CA THR A 938 -23.16 44.20 -16.25
C THR A 938 -24.45 44.15 -17.09
N ARG A 939 -24.59 43.23 -18.05
CA ARG A 939 -25.84 43.01 -18.81
C ARG A 939 -26.98 42.56 -17.89
N HIS A 940 -26.70 41.63 -16.97
CA HIS A 940 -27.69 41.13 -16.01
C HIS A 940 -28.22 42.27 -15.10
N LEU A 941 -27.30 43.06 -14.53
CA LEU A 941 -27.64 44.22 -13.71
C LEU A 941 -28.38 45.33 -14.49
N GLY A 942 -28.20 45.40 -15.81
CA GLY A 942 -28.89 46.35 -16.70
C GLY A 942 -30.24 45.87 -17.24
N SER A 943 -30.58 44.59 -17.10
CA SER A 943 -31.85 44.00 -17.57
C SER A 943 -32.82 43.63 -16.45
N ALA A 944 -32.34 43.59 -15.20
CA ALA A 944 -33.16 43.33 -14.02
C ALA A 944 -34.03 44.54 -13.61
N GLU A 945 -35.26 44.62 -14.11
CA GLU A 945 -36.30 45.57 -13.64
C GLU A 945 -36.85 45.24 -12.22
N ALA A 946 -35.98 44.82 -11.28
CA ALA A 946 -36.32 44.62 -9.88
C ALA A 946 -35.07 44.65 -8.96
N THR A 947 -34.80 45.80 -8.33
CA THR A 947 -33.67 45.97 -7.39
C THR A 947 -33.94 45.33 -6.03
N GLN A 948 -34.03 43.99 -5.96
CA GLN A 948 -34.21 43.23 -4.70
C GLN A 948 -33.31 41.98 -4.62
N ALA A 949 -31.99 42.18 -4.51
CA ALA A 949 -31.03 41.09 -4.30
C ALA A 949 -29.93 41.41 -3.26
N ILE A 950 -30.21 42.26 -2.26
CA ILE A 950 -29.28 42.51 -1.14
C ILE A 950 -29.29 41.30 -0.18
N GLY A 951 -28.54 40.25 -0.53
CA GLY A 951 -28.31 39.08 0.34
C GLY A 951 -28.17 37.73 -0.35
N SER A 952 -28.44 37.62 -1.66
CA SER A 952 -28.38 36.36 -2.41
C SER A 952 -27.39 36.41 -3.57
N ALA A 953 -26.91 35.24 -4.02
CA ALA A 953 -25.93 35.12 -5.09
C ALA A 953 -26.56 35.44 -6.46
N LEU A 954 -26.07 36.47 -7.14
CA LEU A 954 -26.56 36.92 -8.44
C LEU A 954 -26.36 35.81 -9.49
N SER A 955 -27.41 35.49 -10.24
CA SER A 955 -27.52 34.25 -11.02
C SER A 955 -27.68 34.54 -12.52
N LEU A 956 -26.59 34.38 -13.27
CA LEU A 956 -26.48 34.66 -14.71
C LEU A 956 -27.13 33.56 -15.57
N THR A 957 -27.70 33.99 -16.69
CA THR A 957 -28.50 33.20 -17.65
C THR A 957 -27.83 33.17 -19.04
N ALA A 958 -28.36 32.38 -19.97
CA ALA A 958 -27.90 32.35 -21.37
C ALA A 958 -27.94 33.74 -22.03
N ALA A 959 -28.99 34.51 -21.78
CA ALA A 959 -29.18 35.85 -22.37
C ALA A 959 -28.08 36.84 -21.97
N ASP A 960 -27.50 36.68 -20.78
CA ASP A 960 -26.40 37.53 -20.30
C ASP A 960 -25.12 37.29 -21.12
N PHE A 961 -24.87 36.06 -21.58
CA PHE A 961 -23.67 35.66 -22.33
C PHE A 961 -23.84 35.61 -23.86
N GLU A 962 -25.07 35.59 -24.38
CA GLU A 962 -25.31 35.40 -25.82
C GLU A 962 -24.66 36.52 -26.67
N GLY A 963 -23.82 36.14 -27.63
CA GLY A 963 -23.09 37.06 -28.52
C GLY A 963 -22.01 37.93 -27.83
N LEU A 964 -21.79 37.75 -26.52
CA LEU A 964 -20.84 38.52 -25.72
C LEU A 964 -19.42 38.38 -26.29
N ALA A 965 -19.03 37.17 -26.73
CA ALA A 965 -17.69 36.96 -27.27
C ALA A 965 -17.45 37.72 -28.57
N ALA A 966 -18.50 37.91 -29.39
CA ALA A 966 -18.44 38.72 -30.61
C ALA A 966 -18.49 40.24 -30.34
N GLU A 967 -19.07 40.70 -29.22
CA GLU A 967 -18.92 42.10 -28.79
C GLU A 967 -17.47 42.40 -28.37
N LEU A 968 -16.87 41.60 -27.48
CA LEU A 968 -15.53 41.84 -26.97
C LEU A 968 -14.45 41.65 -28.03
N SER A 969 -14.51 40.56 -28.80
CA SER A 969 -13.63 40.32 -29.96
C SER A 969 -13.87 41.30 -31.10
N GLY A 970 -15.05 41.95 -31.09
CA GLY A 970 -15.62 42.76 -32.16
C GLY A 970 -16.01 41.97 -33.41
N ARG A 971 -16.83 42.64 -34.23
CA ARG A 971 -17.14 42.25 -35.61
C ARG A 971 -15.97 42.56 -36.54
#